data_AF-A0A8C1K1E8-F1
#
_entry.id   AF-A0A8C1K1E8-F1
#
_cell.length_a   1.000
_cell.length_b   1.000
_cell.length_c   1.000
_cell.angle_alpha   90.00
_cell.angle_beta   90.00
_cell.angle_gamma   90.00
#
_symmetry.space_group_name_H-M   'P 1'
#
loop_
_entity.id
_entity.type
_entity.pdbx_description
1 polymer ?
#
loop_
_entity_poly.entity_id
_entity_poly.type
_entity_poly.pdbx_seq_one_letter_code
_entity_poly.pdbx_strand_id
1 'polypeptide(L)'
;MAKKGRAKGEKPEALISSLQAANEDLRSKLTDIQIELHQEKCKVTKLEREKVQEGKRIREQEQHRHTVTLTEQRARWHEEKLKELAALRESLTRQHEQELARTAKIKEGEIQRLRTALSALRDGSGEKVRTALTLEAREEARRFFDQERVKLLQEIAELKSSKRQKDEALNTVILADKMKAGDLRTEHQAHQEQISKIKWDSERDVRRLVDEIKAKDRTIFALEKELDTATGFVQKLQLQKDVLDEQLFLVKEAECNLGSPKREIPGRAGDGAEHCGSPDMRRNQKRMSELKATIHKLEDRNSILLDERNELLKRVRETEKQCKPLLEKNKLLSKKNDELSHSLQRTEDKLKSITKENLEMKEKITSHPPLKKLKSLNDLDQATDDQEIEFLKLQVLEQQSMIDELTRDREKLLRKKRHKRSRPIKRHIVVDTFYGYDEESMDSETSSVASLRMDRTPATPDEDLDEGLAAEESELRFKQLTREYQALQRAYALLQEQKGGVLDAEMEAKAQEQLQADVQRYKAKIEDLEKELALKGQDSRWVEEKQLFLRRNQELLEKVEKSENENGKLQQELQDSKDQSELLEFRILELEERERRSPPFNLQIHPFSEGVSALQIYCIKEGRVYTRPHQAWIVFNNLRNEEQVAIIQASTVLSLAEKWIQQIEGTEAALHQKMIDLELEMEMFCKQKGYLEEELDYRKQALDQAYVRIEELEATLYNALQQDKVIKYGEPLDELQKDELRTAVEKLRRQMLRKSREFDCQVLQERMELLHQAYQRIRDLEDKTDIQKRQIKDLEEKHCSPSVNVL
;
A
#
# COMPACT_ATOMS: atom_id res chain seq x y z
N MET A 1 30.27 114.99 -34.58
CA MET A 1 31.28 114.44 -33.62
C MET A 1 31.70 113.04 -34.05
N ALA A 2 32.76 112.48 -33.47
CA ALA A 2 33.53 111.38 -34.06
C ALA A 2 32.95 109.96 -33.83
N LYS A 3 33.22 109.10 -34.83
CA LYS A 3 33.58 107.66 -34.81
C LYS A 3 32.99 106.77 -33.69
N LYS A 4 32.15 105.76 -33.96
CA LYS A 4 32.32 104.56 -34.83
C LYS A 4 33.32 103.52 -34.24
N GLY A 5 32.78 102.47 -33.59
CA GLY A 5 33.56 101.36 -33.01
C GLY A 5 32.70 100.16 -32.62
N ARG A 6 32.14 99.42 -33.60
CA ARG A 6 31.28 98.25 -33.38
C ARG A 6 32.08 96.95 -33.56
N ALA A 7 32.59 96.40 -32.46
CA ALA A 7 33.29 95.10 -32.38
C ALA A 7 33.37 94.67 -30.91
N LYS A 8 33.38 93.37 -30.54
CA LYS A 8 33.05 92.11 -31.22
C LYS A 8 32.52 91.19 -30.11
N GLY A 9 31.66 90.21 -30.43
CA GLY A 9 31.09 89.33 -29.40
C GLY A 9 32.17 88.55 -28.63
N GLU A 10 31.97 88.37 -27.33
CA GLU A 10 32.72 87.39 -26.55
C GLU A 10 32.56 86.03 -27.22
N LYS A 11 33.69 85.33 -27.40
CA LYS A 11 33.79 84.26 -28.40
C LYS A 11 32.84 83.11 -28.05
N PRO A 12 31.89 82.73 -28.93
CA PRO A 12 31.14 81.48 -28.74
C PRO A 12 32.10 80.27 -28.70
N GLU A 13 33.24 80.35 -29.37
CA GLU A 13 34.34 79.38 -29.31
C GLU A 13 34.76 79.03 -27.87
N ALA A 14 34.86 80.00 -26.96
CA ALA A 14 35.32 79.76 -25.60
C ALA A 14 34.29 79.00 -24.75
N LEU A 15 33.01 79.37 -24.91
CA LEU A 15 31.89 78.65 -24.28
C LEU A 15 31.75 77.24 -24.88
N ILE A 16 31.92 77.09 -26.20
CA ILE A 16 31.93 75.81 -26.90
C ILE A 16 33.07 74.92 -26.38
N SER A 17 34.29 75.43 -26.24
CA SER A 17 35.41 74.65 -25.68
C SER A 17 35.20 74.26 -24.22
N SER A 18 34.57 75.11 -23.40
CA SER A 18 34.19 74.77 -22.03
C SER A 18 33.13 73.65 -21.99
N LEU A 19 32.10 73.74 -22.84
CA LEU A 19 31.06 72.71 -22.97
C LEU A 19 31.60 71.41 -23.58
N GLN A 20 32.60 71.48 -24.48
CA GLN A 20 33.31 70.30 -25.00
C GLN A 20 34.12 69.62 -23.89
N ALA A 21 34.92 70.37 -23.13
CA ALA A 21 35.67 69.82 -22.00
C ALA A 21 34.75 69.18 -20.93
N ALA A 22 33.61 69.81 -20.63
CA ALA A 22 32.60 69.25 -19.73
C ALA A 22 31.93 67.97 -20.31
N ASN A 23 31.72 67.90 -21.63
CA ASN A 23 31.23 66.67 -22.27
C ASN A 23 32.28 65.55 -22.23
N GLU A 24 33.57 65.85 -22.42
CA GLU A 24 34.64 64.85 -22.36
C GLU A 24 34.86 64.32 -20.92
N ASP A 25 34.78 65.20 -19.92
CA ASP A 25 34.79 64.82 -18.49
C ASP A 25 33.56 63.95 -18.12
N LEU A 26 32.36 64.31 -18.60
CA LEU A 26 31.16 63.48 -18.43
C LEU A 26 31.27 62.12 -19.15
N ARG A 27 31.93 62.06 -20.32
CA ARG A 27 32.21 60.81 -21.04
C ARG A 27 33.23 59.94 -20.31
N SER A 28 34.28 60.52 -19.74
CA SER A 28 35.21 59.79 -18.87
C SER A 28 34.45 59.17 -17.70
N LYS A 29 33.73 59.99 -16.93
CA LYS A 29 32.95 59.54 -15.75
C LYS A 29 31.91 58.49 -16.10
N LEU A 30 31.25 58.60 -17.26
CA LEU A 30 30.33 57.57 -17.75
C LEU A 30 31.06 56.25 -18.08
N THR A 31 32.28 56.32 -18.62
CA THR A 31 33.12 55.16 -18.90
C THR A 31 33.64 54.52 -17.61
N ASP A 32 34.09 55.32 -16.65
CA ASP A 32 34.55 54.88 -15.32
C ASP A 32 33.42 54.16 -14.58
N ILE A 33 32.21 54.74 -14.53
CA ILE A 33 31.01 54.12 -13.94
C ILE A 33 30.61 52.83 -14.68
N GLN A 34 30.80 52.75 -16.01
CA GLN A 34 30.55 51.51 -16.77
C GLN A 34 31.57 50.42 -16.42
N ILE A 35 32.84 50.78 -16.19
CA ILE A 35 33.90 49.87 -15.76
C ILE A 35 33.62 49.38 -14.33
N GLU A 36 33.30 50.26 -13.38
CA GLU A 36 32.92 49.90 -12.01
C GLU A 36 31.69 48.97 -11.99
N LEU A 37 30.64 49.31 -12.74
CA LEU A 37 29.44 48.47 -12.87
C LEU A 37 29.75 47.11 -13.48
N HIS A 38 30.72 47.01 -14.40
CA HIS A 38 31.18 45.72 -14.93
C HIS A 38 31.98 44.92 -13.88
N GLN A 39 32.86 45.58 -13.13
CA GLN A 39 33.61 44.94 -12.04
C GLN A 39 32.68 44.42 -10.94
N GLU A 40 31.68 45.19 -10.52
CA GLU A 40 30.69 44.75 -9.52
C GLU A 40 29.84 43.59 -10.04
N LYS A 41 29.40 43.61 -11.31
CA LYS A 41 28.72 42.45 -11.93
C LYS A 41 29.60 41.19 -11.89
N CYS A 42 30.90 41.32 -12.13
CA CYS A 42 31.85 40.21 -12.03
C CYS A 42 32.05 39.73 -10.57
N LYS A 43 32.09 40.63 -9.58
CA LYS A 43 32.14 40.28 -8.15
C LYS A 43 30.86 39.56 -7.69
N VAL A 44 29.69 40.06 -8.05
CA VAL A 44 28.39 39.41 -7.78
C VAL A 44 28.34 38.03 -8.43
N THR A 45 28.71 37.90 -9.71
CA THR A 45 28.77 36.60 -10.40
C THR A 45 29.71 35.60 -9.71
N LYS A 46 30.81 36.07 -9.11
CA LYS A 46 31.73 35.23 -8.31
C LYS A 46 31.09 34.79 -6.99
N LEU A 47 30.48 35.71 -6.25
CA LEU A 47 29.80 35.43 -4.98
C LEU A 47 28.58 34.50 -5.16
N GLU A 48 27.86 34.61 -6.28
CA GLU A 48 26.77 33.70 -6.65
C GLU A 48 27.30 32.27 -6.87
N ARG A 49 28.41 32.12 -7.62
CA ARG A 49 29.06 30.81 -7.82
C ARG A 49 29.56 30.21 -6.51
N GLU A 50 30.17 31.02 -5.64
CA GLU A 50 30.65 30.60 -4.33
C GLU A 50 29.48 30.15 -3.41
N LYS A 51 28.37 30.89 -3.38
CA LYS A 51 27.16 30.47 -2.65
C LYS A 51 26.52 29.21 -3.24
N VAL A 52 26.52 29.03 -4.56
CA VAL A 52 26.03 27.79 -5.20
C VAL A 52 26.93 26.60 -4.88
N GLN A 53 28.26 26.79 -4.79
CA GLN A 53 29.20 25.76 -4.36
C GLN A 53 29.04 25.42 -2.87
N GLU A 54 28.92 26.40 -1.99
CA GLU A 54 28.66 26.15 -0.56
C GLU A 54 27.31 25.45 -0.35
N GLY A 55 26.28 25.87 -1.10
CA GLY A 55 24.97 25.20 -1.15
C GLY A 55 24.98 23.80 -1.80
N LYS A 56 26.06 23.38 -2.47
CA LYS A 56 26.32 21.96 -2.79
C LYS A 56 26.98 21.26 -1.59
N ARG A 57 28.08 21.83 -1.09
CA ARG A 57 28.90 21.27 0.00
C ARG A 57 28.09 20.97 1.27
N ILE A 58 27.13 21.84 1.63
CA ILE A 58 26.22 21.62 2.76
C ILE A 58 25.34 20.37 2.52
N ARG A 59 24.69 20.26 1.35
CA ARG A 59 23.83 19.11 1.01
C ARG A 59 24.62 17.80 0.91
N GLU A 60 25.86 17.85 0.44
CA GLU A 60 26.78 16.70 0.41
C GLU A 60 27.16 16.25 1.83
N GLN A 61 27.44 17.20 2.74
CA GLN A 61 27.68 16.90 4.16
C GLN A 61 26.43 16.35 4.87
N GLU A 62 25.24 16.87 4.56
CA GLU A 62 23.96 16.36 5.08
C GLU A 62 23.70 14.93 4.60
N GLN A 63 23.84 14.66 3.29
CA GLN A 63 23.72 13.30 2.74
C GLN A 63 24.76 12.34 3.35
N HIS A 64 25.99 12.79 3.57
CA HIS A 64 27.01 11.99 4.25
C HIS A 64 26.61 11.67 5.69
N ARG A 65 26.15 12.66 6.48
CA ARG A 65 25.63 12.45 7.85
C ARG A 65 24.47 11.46 7.87
N HIS A 66 23.47 11.62 7.00
CA HIS A 66 22.35 10.68 6.90
C HIS A 66 22.80 9.27 6.53
N THR A 67 23.79 9.14 5.64
CA THR A 67 24.38 7.84 5.26
C THR A 67 25.08 7.18 6.45
N VAL A 68 25.90 7.94 7.19
CA VAL A 68 26.60 7.46 8.40
C VAL A 68 25.59 7.00 9.45
N THR A 69 24.60 7.83 9.81
CA THR A 69 23.57 7.45 10.79
C THR A 69 22.77 6.22 10.35
N LEU A 70 22.46 6.07 9.05
CA LEU A 70 21.78 4.88 8.53
C LEU A 70 22.67 3.62 8.63
N THR A 71 23.98 3.74 8.41
CA THR A 71 24.92 2.61 8.61
C THR A 71 25.13 2.27 10.08
N GLU A 72 25.21 3.26 10.97
CA GLU A 72 25.28 3.04 12.42
C GLU A 72 24.02 2.34 12.94
N GLN A 73 22.83 2.78 12.50
CA GLN A 73 21.58 2.13 12.87
C GLN A 73 21.57 0.67 12.40
N ARG A 74 21.93 0.39 11.14
CA ARG A 74 22.03 -0.99 10.63
C ARG A 74 23.02 -1.84 11.45
N ALA A 75 24.15 -1.27 11.86
CA ALA A 75 25.12 -1.96 12.70
C ALA A 75 24.55 -2.28 14.09
N ARG A 76 23.87 -1.32 14.74
CA ARG A 76 23.21 -1.52 16.05
C ARG A 76 22.11 -2.58 15.98
N TRP A 77 21.22 -2.51 14.99
CA TRP A 77 20.17 -3.53 14.78
C TRP A 77 20.75 -4.92 14.54
N HIS A 78 21.89 -5.03 13.84
CA HIS A 78 22.57 -6.31 13.64
C HIS A 78 23.25 -6.82 14.93
N GLU A 79 23.85 -5.92 15.72
CA GLU A 79 24.45 -6.24 17.03
C GLU A 79 23.38 -6.68 18.05
N GLU A 80 22.23 -6.00 18.07
CA GLU A 80 21.06 -6.34 18.88
C GLU A 80 20.50 -7.71 18.48
N LYS A 81 20.35 -7.99 17.18
CA LYS A 81 19.93 -9.32 16.70
C LYS A 81 20.94 -10.42 17.03
N LEU A 82 22.25 -10.14 17.01
CA LEU A 82 23.26 -11.11 17.48
C LEU A 82 23.16 -11.34 19.00
N LYS A 83 22.88 -10.31 19.80
CA LYS A 83 22.65 -10.43 21.26
C LYS A 83 21.39 -11.23 21.58
N GLU A 84 20.28 -10.96 20.89
CA GLU A 84 19.05 -11.76 21.00
C GLU A 84 19.30 -13.24 20.67
N LEU A 85 19.98 -13.52 19.55
CA LEU A 85 20.31 -14.90 19.15
C LEU A 85 21.27 -15.58 20.13
N ALA A 86 22.20 -14.84 20.74
CA ALA A 86 23.07 -15.37 21.80
C ALA A 86 22.27 -15.70 23.07
N ALA A 87 21.41 -14.79 23.53
CA ALA A 87 20.56 -15.01 24.71
C ALA A 87 19.56 -16.15 24.50
N LEU A 88 18.98 -16.29 23.30
CA LEU A 88 18.10 -17.41 22.96
C LEU A 88 18.85 -18.75 22.98
N ARG A 89 20.08 -18.79 22.45
CA ARG A 89 20.95 -19.98 22.52
C ARG A 89 21.31 -20.34 23.95
N GLU A 90 21.70 -19.37 24.77
CA GLU A 90 22.01 -19.58 26.19
C GLU A 90 20.79 -20.08 26.98
N SER A 91 19.60 -19.51 26.72
CA SER A 91 18.34 -19.95 27.30
C SER A 91 18.02 -21.41 26.94
N LEU A 92 18.15 -21.78 25.67
CA LEU A 92 17.91 -23.13 25.18
C LEU A 92 18.94 -24.15 25.73
N THR A 93 20.21 -23.77 25.82
CA THR A 93 21.25 -24.58 26.49
C THR A 93 20.91 -24.80 27.95
N ARG A 94 20.54 -23.75 28.70
CA ARG A 94 20.11 -23.88 30.11
C ARG A 94 18.85 -24.74 30.27
N GLN A 95 17.90 -24.68 29.34
CA GLN A 95 16.74 -25.59 29.33
C GLN A 95 17.18 -27.04 29.12
N HIS A 96 18.07 -27.29 28.15
CA HIS A 96 18.59 -28.63 27.88
C HIS A 96 19.37 -29.19 29.08
N GLU A 97 20.26 -28.41 29.69
CA GLU A 97 20.96 -28.76 30.94
C GLU A 97 19.98 -29.05 32.09
N GLN A 98 18.89 -28.29 32.20
CA GLN A 98 17.87 -28.50 33.22
C GLN A 98 17.08 -29.80 32.98
N GLU A 99 16.78 -30.16 31.73
CA GLU A 99 16.17 -31.46 31.39
C GLU A 99 17.12 -32.65 31.56
N LEU A 100 18.41 -32.48 31.25
CA LEU A 100 19.43 -33.48 31.57
C LEU A 100 19.52 -33.70 33.10
N ALA A 101 19.49 -32.63 33.90
CA ALA A 101 19.48 -32.72 35.36
C ALA A 101 18.18 -33.35 35.91
N ARG A 102 17.01 -33.02 35.33
CA ARG A 102 15.71 -33.65 35.68
C ARG A 102 15.73 -35.15 35.39
N THR A 103 16.10 -35.53 34.16
CA THR A 103 16.11 -36.93 33.72
C THR A 103 17.18 -37.76 34.42
N ALA A 104 18.35 -37.20 34.73
CA ALA A 104 19.35 -37.85 35.58
C ALA A 104 18.80 -38.14 36.99
N LYS A 105 18.15 -37.15 37.63
CA LYS A 105 17.56 -37.30 38.96
C LYS A 105 16.42 -38.31 39.01
N ILE A 106 15.60 -38.39 37.96
CA ILE A 106 14.56 -39.43 37.82
C ILE A 106 15.22 -40.81 37.76
N LYS A 107 16.23 -41.00 36.89
CA LYS A 107 16.96 -42.28 36.75
C LYS A 107 17.68 -42.68 38.03
N GLU A 108 18.28 -41.76 38.78
CA GLU A 108 18.86 -42.06 40.10
C GLU A 108 17.78 -42.51 41.10
N GLY A 109 16.61 -41.89 41.09
CA GLY A 109 15.45 -42.32 41.87
C GLY A 109 15.01 -43.75 41.55
N GLU A 110 14.84 -44.07 40.26
CA GLU A 110 14.49 -45.42 39.79
C GLU A 110 15.57 -46.45 40.15
N ILE A 111 16.84 -46.14 39.92
CA ILE A 111 17.98 -47.00 40.28
C ILE A 111 17.98 -47.27 41.79
N GLN A 112 17.70 -46.26 42.62
CA GLN A 112 17.63 -46.45 44.06
C GLN A 112 16.41 -47.29 44.48
N ARG A 113 15.23 -47.05 43.88
CA ARG A 113 14.02 -47.86 44.11
C ARG A 113 14.24 -49.33 43.75
N LEU A 114 14.85 -49.60 42.60
CA LEU A 114 15.20 -50.94 42.14
C LEU A 114 16.24 -51.61 43.06
N ARG A 115 17.26 -50.88 43.54
CA ARG A 115 18.22 -51.40 44.53
C ARG A 115 17.54 -51.80 45.83
N THR A 116 16.64 -50.98 46.37
CA THR A 116 15.88 -51.28 47.58
C THR A 116 14.96 -52.50 47.39
N ALA A 117 14.26 -52.60 46.26
CA ALA A 117 13.42 -53.76 45.93
C ALA A 117 14.24 -55.05 45.79
N LEU A 118 15.42 -55.00 45.15
CA LEU A 118 16.34 -56.14 45.03
C LEU A 118 16.91 -56.60 46.38
N SER A 119 17.16 -55.68 47.33
CA SER A 119 17.56 -56.05 48.70
C SER A 119 16.44 -56.81 49.41
N ALA A 120 15.22 -56.25 49.44
CA ALA A 120 14.08 -56.88 50.12
C ALA A 120 13.65 -58.24 49.52
N LEU A 121 13.99 -58.49 48.25
CA LEU A 121 13.89 -59.80 47.59
C LEU A 121 14.99 -60.77 48.03
N ARG A 122 16.25 -60.32 48.17
CA ARG A 122 17.34 -61.14 48.74
C ARG A 122 17.07 -61.56 50.18
N ASP A 123 16.41 -60.70 50.96
CA ASP A 123 15.99 -60.97 52.33
C ASP A 123 14.75 -61.92 52.42
N GLY A 124 14.42 -62.62 51.32
CA GLY A 124 13.40 -63.67 51.27
C GLY A 124 11.95 -63.20 51.34
N SER A 125 11.69 -61.89 51.37
CA SER A 125 10.40 -61.33 51.79
C SER A 125 9.42 -60.98 50.66
N GLY A 126 9.41 -61.76 49.57
CA GLY A 126 8.70 -61.43 48.31
C GLY A 126 7.21 -61.06 48.43
N GLU A 127 6.50 -61.54 49.46
CA GLU A 127 5.12 -61.13 49.76
C GLU A 127 5.02 -59.70 50.32
N LYS A 128 5.97 -59.30 51.19
CA LYS A 128 6.10 -57.94 51.68
C LYS A 128 6.50 -57.01 50.53
N VAL A 129 7.36 -57.46 49.63
CA VAL A 129 7.74 -56.71 48.41
C VAL A 129 6.53 -56.49 47.50
N ARG A 130 5.73 -57.51 47.19
CA ARG A 130 4.46 -57.36 46.45
C ARG A 130 3.54 -56.34 47.11
N THR A 131 3.33 -56.47 48.41
CA THR A 131 2.43 -55.59 49.19
C THR A 131 2.92 -54.13 49.17
N ALA A 132 4.22 -53.91 49.41
CA ALA A 132 4.84 -52.59 49.36
C ALA A 132 4.71 -51.94 47.98
N LEU A 133 5.00 -52.68 46.89
CA LEU A 133 4.85 -52.18 45.52
C LEU A 133 3.41 -51.78 45.20
N THR A 134 2.40 -52.53 45.66
CA THR A 134 0.98 -52.15 45.48
C THR A 134 0.53 -50.95 46.33
N LEU A 135 1.23 -50.63 47.42
CA LEU A 135 1.01 -49.41 48.20
C LEU A 135 1.75 -48.22 47.56
N GLU A 136 2.99 -48.41 47.12
CA GLU A 136 3.80 -47.43 46.39
C GLU A 136 3.08 -46.96 45.13
N ALA A 137 2.62 -47.87 44.26
CA ALA A 137 1.88 -47.50 43.06
C ALA A 137 0.54 -46.76 43.35
N ARG A 138 -0.09 -47.01 44.51
CA ARG A 138 -1.30 -46.29 44.96
C ARG A 138 -0.97 -44.90 45.52
N GLU A 139 0.16 -44.74 46.19
CA GLU A 139 0.70 -43.45 46.63
C GLU A 139 1.14 -42.60 45.43
N GLU A 140 1.85 -43.17 44.47
CA GLU A 140 2.31 -42.51 43.24
C GLU A 140 1.13 -42.03 42.40
N ALA A 141 0.12 -42.87 42.18
CA ALA A 141 -1.11 -42.45 41.49
C ALA A 141 -1.80 -41.27 42.21
N ARG A 142 -1.89 -41.28 43.54
CA ARG A 142 -2.45 -40.14 44.31
C ARG A 142 -1.61 -38.88 44.15
N ARG A 143 -0.28 -38.98 44.31
CA ARG A 143 0.65 -37.84 44.17
C ARG A 143 0.59 -37.24 42.75
N PHE A 144 0.43 -38.07 41.72
CA PHE A 144 0.22 -37.62 40.35
C PHE A 144 -1.11 -36.84 40.20
N PHE A 145 -2.23 -37.38 40.69
CA PHE A 145 -3.51 -36.67 40.68
C PHE A 145 -3.50 -35.37 41.50
N ASP A 146 -2.82 -35.35 42.66
CA ASP A 146 -2.65 -34.14 43.47
C ASP A 146 -1.79 -33.08 42.75
N GLN A 147 -0.70 -33.49 42.09
CA GLN A 147 0.13 -32.58 41.29
C GLN A 147 -0.63 -32.02 40.08
N GLU A 148 -1.37 -32.85 39.35
CA GLU A 148 -2.14 -32.38 38.19
C GLU A 148 -3.28 -31.45 38.62
N ARG A 149 -3.95 -31.74 39.75
CA ARG A 149 -4.93 -30.82 40.35
C ARG A 149 -4.30 -29.46 40.69
N VAL A 150 -3.08 -29.45 41.23
CA VAL A 150 -2.36 -28.20 41.56
C VAL A 150 -1.96 -27.43 40.30
N LYS A 151 -1.48 -28.09 39.24
CA LYS A 151 -1.21 -27.44 37.94
C LYS A 151 -2.48 -26.80 37.37
N LEU A 152 -3.57 -27.55 37.28
CA LEU A 152 -4.83 -27.06 36.71
C LEU A 152 -5.42 -25.91 37.54
N LEU A 153 -5.27 -25.92 38.86
CA LEU A 153 -5.66 -24.79 39.72
C LEU A 153 -4.79 -23.54 39.49
N GLN A 154 -3.49 -23.72 39.25
CA GLN A 154 -2.57 -22.64 38.89
C GLN A 154 -2.88 -22.07 37.50
N GLU A 155 -3.09 -22.91 36.49
CA GLU A 155 -3.51 -22.51 35.15
C GLU A 155 -4.84 -21.74 35.18
N ILE A 156 -5.83 -22.21 35.95
CA ILE A 156 -7.09 -21.49 36.16
C ILE A 156 -6.87 -20.13 36.83
N ALA A 157 -5.86 -19.96 37.70
CA ALA A 157 -5.52 -18.68 38.31
C ALA A 157 -4.82 -17.74 37.31
N GLU A 158 -3.91 -18.27 36.48
CA GLU A 158 -3.20 -17.53 35.43
C GLU A 158 -4.15 -17.08 34.31
N LEU A 159 -5.06 -17.95 33.86
CA LEU A 159 -6.14 -17.62 32.92
C LEU A 159 -7.07 -16.53 33.47
N LYS A 160 -7.42 -16.58 34.76
CA LYS A 160 -8.18 -15.51 35.43
C LYS A 160 -7.40 -14.19 35.49
N SER A 161 -6.08 -14.24 35.66
CA SER A 161 -5.21 -13.06 35.64
C SER A 161 -5.11 -12.45 34.23
N SER A 162 -4.81 -13.29 33.22
CA SER A 162 -4.74 -12.88 31.81
C SER A 162 -6.09 -12.35 31.31
N LYS A 163 -7.22 -12.92 31.76
CA LYS A 163 -8.54 -12.35 31.47
C LYS A 163 -8.67 -10.92 32.00
N ARG A 164 -8.40 -10.67 33.29
CA ARG A 164 -8.47 -9.31 33.87
C ARG A 164 -7.62 -8.32 33.11
N GLN A 165 -6.38 -8.68 32.79
CA GLN A 165 -5.47 -7.83 32.02
C GLN A 165 -6.02 -7.49 30.62
N LYS A 166 -6.70 -8.44 29.96
CA LYS A 166 -7.38 -8.22 28.66
C LYS A 166 -8.65 -7.38 28.81
N ASP A 167 -9.44 -7.60 29.86
CA ASP A 167 -10.63 -6.80 30.18
C ASP A 167 -10.24 -5.33 30.50
N GLU A 168 -9.13 -5.11 31.22
CA GLU A 168 -8.55 -3.80 31.53
C GLU A 168 -8.00 -3.10 30.27
N ALA A 169 -7.29 -3.82 29.40
CA ALA A 169 -6.83 -3.31 28.12
C ALA A 169 -8.00 -2.93 27.20
N LEU A 170 -9.05 -3.76 27.13
CA LEU A 170 -10.27 -3.48 26.37
C LEU A 170 -10.99 -2.22 26.90
N ASN A 171 -11.14 -2.08 28.21
CA ASN A 171 -11.70 -0.87 28.82
C ASN A 171 -10.87 0.39 28.48
N THR A 172 -9.54 0.26 28.46
CA THR A 172 -8.63 1.36 28.07
C THR A 172 -8.83 1.77 26.62
N VAL A 173 -8.98 0.81 25.69
CA VAL A 173 -9.29 1.09 24.27
C VAL A 173 -10.67 1.74 24.12
N ILE A 174 -11.70 1.24 24.82
CA ILE A 174 -13.05 1.80 24.80
C ILE A 174 -13.07 3.26 25.30
N LEU A 175 -12.27 3.59 26.32
CA LEU A 175 -12.11 4.97 26.80
C LEU A 175 -11.39 5.86 25.77
N ALA A 176 -10.31 5.36 25.16
CA ALA A 176 -9.58 6.09 24.12
C ALA A 176 -10.45 6.36 22.89
N ASP A 177 -11.28 5.41 22.46
CA ASP A 177 -12.18 5.59 21.32
C ASP A 177 -13.38 6.50 21.66
N LYS A 178 -13.88 6.48 22.90
CA LYS A 178 -14.84 7.49 23.39
C LYS A 178 -14.25 8.91 23.37
N MET A 179 -12.97 9.07 23.70
CA MET A 179 -12.26 10.36 23.60
C MET A 179 -12.14 10.81 22.14
N LYS A 180 -11.61 9.97 21.24
CA LYS A 180 -11.53 10.27 19.79
C LYS A 180 -12.89 10.63 19.19
N ALA A 181 -13.96 9.94 19.59
CA ALA A 181 -15.32 10.25 19.17
C ALA A 181 -15.87 11.55 19.79
N GLY A 182 -15.30 12.04 20.90
CA GLY A 182 -15.47 13.41 21.38
C GLY A 182 -14.72 14.40 20.47
N ASP A 183 -13.42 14.20 20.30
CA ASP A 183 -12.52 15.07 19.54
C ASP A 183 -13.00 15.31 18.10
N LEU A 184 -13.43 14.25 17.41
CA LEU A 184 -14.01 14.32 16.06
C LEU A 184 -15.32 15.13 16.00
N ARG A 185 -16.12 15.15 17.08
CA ARG A 185 -17.32 15.99 17.16
C ARG A 185 -16.99 17.45 17.44
N THR A 186 -15.96 17.75 18.25
CA THR A 186 -15.50 19.12 18.47
C THR A 186 -14.82 19.70 17.23
N GLU A 187 -14.02 18.94 16.50
CA GLU A 187 -13.44 19.39 15.23
C GLU A 187 -14.52 19.59 14.15
N HIS A 188 -15.52 18.70 14.08
CA HIS A 188 -16.67 18.91 13.18
C HIS A 188 -17.42 20.22 13.51
N GLN A 189 -17.69 20.48 14.80
CA GLN A 189 -18.33 21.71 15.26
C GLN A 189 -17.48 22.95 14.90
N ALA A 190 -16.17 22.92 15.16
CA ALA A 190 -15.25 24.00 14.80
C ALA A 190 -15.22 24.25 13.28
N HIS A 191 -15.27 23.22 12.44
CA HIS A 191 -15.38 23.37 10.99
C HIS A 191 -16.75 23.94 10.55
N GLN A 192 -17.87 23.57 11.19
CA GLN A 192 -19.18 24.18 10.90
C GLN A 192 -19.19 25.67 11.25
N GLU A 193 -18.55 26.07 12.36
CA GLU A 193 -18.38 27.46 12.75
C GLU A 193 -17.48 28.23 11.77
N GLN A 194 -16.37 27.63 11.32
CA GLN A 194 -15.49 28.19 10.28
C GLN A 194 -16.25 28.38 8.95
N ILE A 195 -17.02 27.39 8.50
CA ILE A 195 -17.85 27.47 7.29
C ILE A 195 -18.90 28.58 7.42
N SER A 196 -19.55 28.68 8.58
CA SER A 196 -20.56 29.71 8.87
C SER A 196 -19.94 31.12 8.87
N LYS A 197 -18.74 31.26 9.44
CA LYS A 197 -17.96 32.50 9.40
C LYS A 197 -17.56 32.89 7.98
N ILE A 198 -17.02 31.97 7.18
CA ILE A 198 -16.63 32.21 5.78
C ILE A 198 -17.85 32.65 4.95
N LYS A 199 -19.02 32.01 5.15
CA LYS A 199 -20.28 32.45 4.53
C LYS A 199 -20.60 33.90 4.92
N TRP A 200 -20.60 34.24 6.20
CA TRP A 200 -20.92 35.59 6.68
C TRP A 200 -19.94 36.66 6.19
N ASP A 201 -18.63 36.38 6.24
CA ASP A 201 -17.59 37.27 5.70
C ASP A 201 -17.77 37.49 4.19
N SER A 202 -18.06 36.43 3.42
CA SER A 202 -18.31 36.54 1.98
C SER A 202 -19.61 37.29 1.63
N GLU A 203 -20.70 37.10 2.40
CA GLU A 203 -21.93 37.88 2.25
C GLU A 203 -21.71 39.36 2.53
N ARG A 204 -20.94 39.71 3.57
CA ARG A 204 -20.58 41.09 3.88
C ARG A 204 -19.79 41.71 2.73
N ASP A 205 -18.82 40.99 2.19
CA ASP A 205 -17.97 41.51 1.12
C ASP A 205 -18.72 41.62 -0.22
N VAL A 206 -19.67 40.72 -0.50
CA VAL A 206 -20.62 40.86 -1.62
C VAL A 206 -21.51 42.09 -1.44
N ARG A 207 -22.08 42.34 -0.26
CA ARG A 207 -22.86 43.56 0.03
C ARG A 207 -22.02 44.82 -0.20
N ARG A 208 -20.78 44.83 0.31
CA ARG A 208 -19.81 45.94 0.13
C ARG A 208 -19.53 46.20 -1.36
N LEU A 209 -19.28 45.16 -2.15
CA LEU A 209 -19.04 45.28 -3.60
C LEU A 209 -20.28 45.76 -4.36
N VAL A 210 -21.48 45.29 -3.99
CA VAL A 210 -22.75 45.73 -4.58
C VAL A 210 -23.01 47.21 -4.32
N ASP A 211 -22.70 47.72 -3.12
CA ASP A 211 -22.84 49.15 -2.82
C ASP A 211 -21.73 50.01 -3.47
N GLU A 212 -20.53 49.46 -3.65
CA GLU A 212 -19.45 50.06 -4.46
C GLU A 212 -19.83 50.18 -5.94
N ILE A 213 -20.54 49.17 -6.50
CA ILE A 213 -21.11 49.21 -7.85
C ILE A 213 -22.16 50.31 -7.95
N LYS A 214 -23.17 50.34 -7.05
CA LYS A 214 -24.20 51.41 -7.03
C LYS A 214 -23.59 52.82 -6.93
N ALA A 215 -22.47 52.99 -6.24
CA ALA A 215 -21.77 54.27 -6.16
C ALA A 215 -21.09 54.65 -7.50
N LYS A 216 -20.54 53.67 -8.22
CA LYS A 216 -19.99 53.86 -9.57
C LYS A 216 -21.10 54.13 -10.58
N ASP A 217 -22.22 53.43 -10.53
CA ASP A 217 -23.38 53.65 -11.41
C ASP A 217 -23.92 55.09 -11.30
N ARG A 218 -24.04 55.62 -10.08
CA ARG A 218 -24.40 57.03 -9.85
C ARG A 218 -23.40 58.01 -10.45
N THR A 219 -22.11 57.67 -10.40
CA THR A 219 -21.03 58.48 -10.99
C THR A 219 -21.08 58.43 -12.52
N ILE A 220 -21.32 57.25 -13.10
CA ILE A 220 -21.51 57.06 -14.55
C ILE A 220 -22.71 57.88 -15.02
N PHE A 221 -23.87 57.75 -14.37
CA PHE A 221 -25.08 58.52 -14.71
C PHE A 221 -24.89 60.04 -14.62
N ALA A 222 -24.08 60.52 -13.68
CA ALA A 222 -23.72 61.94 -13.60
C ALA A 222 -22.87 62.37 -14.81
N LEU A 223 -21.86 61.58 -15.18
CA LEU A 223 -21.00 61.84 -16.34
C LEU A 223 -21.75 61.72 -17.68
N GLU A 224 -22.69 60.78 -17.80
CA GLU A 224 -23.59 60.65 -18.96
C GLU A 224 -24.47 61.89 -19.11
N LYS A 225 -25.06 62.37 -18.02
CA LYS A 225 -25.86 63.61 -18.01
C LYS A 225 -25.02 64.84 -18.35
N GLU A 226 -23.79 64.94 -17.86
CA GLU A 226 -22.85 66.00 -18.25
C GLU A 226 -22.52 65.93 -19.75
N LEU A 227 -22.23 64.73 -20.27
CA LEU A 227 -21.98 64.49 -21.69
C LEU A 227 -23.17 64.85 -22.58
N ASP A 228 -24.40 64.53 -22.17
CA ASP A 228 -25.62 64.93 -22.88
C ASP A 228 -25.78 66.45 -22.93
N THR A 229 -25.56 67.15 -21.80
CA THR A 229 -25.62 68.63 -21.79
C THR A 229 -24.53 69.25 -22.66
N ALA A 230 -23.29 68.73 -22.63
CA ALA A 230 -22.20 69.17 -23.49
C ALA A 230 -22.52 68.94 -24.97
N THR A 231 -23.10 67.79 -25.31
CA THR A 231 -23.56 67.46 -26.67
C THR A 231 -24.68 68.41 -27.11
N GLY A 232 -25.64 68.73 -26.24
CA GLY A 232 -26.69 69.72 -26.50
C GLY A 232 -26.16 71.15 -26.69
N PHE A 233 -25.08 71.55 -25.99
CA PHE A 233 -24.39 72.81 -26.26
C PHE A 233 -23.68 72.80 -27.63
N VAL A 234 -23.01 71.70 -27.99
CA VAL A 234 -22.36 71.53 -29.31
C VAL A 234 -23.39 71.61 -30.44
N GLN A 235 -24.54 70.94 -30.31
CA GLN A 235 -25.63 71.00 -31.30
C GLN A 235 -26.19 72.42 -31.47
N LYS A 236 -26.37 73.18 -30.39
CA LYS A 236 -26.81 74.59 -30.46
C LYS A 236 -25.78 75.48 -31.18
N LEU A 237 -24.49 75.30 -30.89
CA LEU A 237 -23.40 76.01 -31.56
C LEU A 237 -23.28 75.62 -33.04
N GLN A 238 -23.57 74.36 -33.39
CA GLN A 238 -23.62 73.89 -34.77
C GLN A 238 -24.76 74.57 -35.55
N LEU A 239 -25.99 74.58 -35.01
CA LEU A 239 -27.13 75.29 -35.63
C LEU A 239 -26.87 76.80 -35.79
N GLN A 240 -26.25 77.45 -34.80
CA GLN A 240 -25.84 78.86 -34.93
C GLN A 240 -24.81 79.08 -36.05
N LYS A 241 -23.84 78.16 -36.19
CA LYS A 241 -22.86 78.18 -37.29
C LYS A 241 -23.52 77.94 -38.64
N ASP A 242 -24.49 77.04 -38.74
CA ASP A 242 -25.18 76.75 -40.01
C ASP A 242 -26.05 77.93 -40.46
N VAL A 243 -26.74 78.63 -39.54
CA VAL A 243 -27.44 79.89 -39.82
C VAL A 243 -26.49 81.03 -40.25
N LEU A 244 -25.28 81.10 -39.67
CA LEU A 244 -24.26 82.06 -40.10
C LEU A 244 -23.69 81.72 -41.49
N ASP A 245 -23.58 80.44 -41.83
CA ASP A 245 -23.14 80.01 -43.16
C ASP A 245 -24.23 80.27 -44.24
N GLU A 246 -25.53 80.16 -43.90
CA GLU A 246 -26.63 80.61 -44.78
C GLU A 246 -26.57 82.13 -45.02
N GLN A 247 -26.32 82.93 -43.98
CA GLN A 247 -26.13 84.38 -44.14
C GLN A 247 -24.91 84.71 -45.02
N LEU A 248 -23.80 83.99 -44.85
CA LEU A 248 -22.60 84.11 -45.69
C LEU A 248 -22.83 83.63 -47.13
N PHE A 249 -23.73 82.67 -47.36
CA PHE A 249 -24.13 82.24 -48.69
C PHE A 249 -24.91 83.35 -49.42
N LEU A 250 -25.92 83.93 -48.77
CA LEU A 250 -26.72 85.03 -49.32
C LEU A 250 -25.87 86.28 -49.62
N VAL A 251 -24.88 86.59 -48.78
CA VAL A 251 -23.91 87.67 -49.06
C VAL A 251 -23.04 87.36 -50.28
N LYS A 252 -22.59 86.11 -50.45
CA LYS A 252 -21.77 85.72 -51.61
C LYS A 252 -22.53 85.73 -52.93
N GLU A 253 -23.83 85.39 -52.93
CA GLU A 253 -24.67 85.54 -54.14
C GLU A 253 -24.81 87.03 -54.55
N ALA A 254 -24.79 87.96 -53.60
CA ALA A 254 -24.85 89.40 -53.88
C ALA A 254 -23.55 89.99 -54.45
N GLU A 255 -22.39 89.36 -54.24
CA GLU A 255 -21.08 89.88 -54.65
C GLU A 255 -20.60 89.40 -56.04
N CYS A 256 -21.35 88.52 -56.70
CA CYS A 256 -20.94 87.92 -57.99
C CYS A 256 -21.15 88.81 -59.22
N ASN A 257 -20.53 90.01 -59.26
CA ASN A 257 -20.32 90.76 -60.51
C ASN A 257 -19.02 91.60 -60.53
N LEU A 258 -18.11 91.22 -61.44
CA LEU A 258 -16.99 91.98 -62.01
C LEU A 258 -15.74 92.36 -61.15
N GLY A 259 -14.59 91.75 -61.50
CA GLY A 259 -13.49 92.53 -62.11
C GLY A 259 -12.25 92.91 -61.27
N SER A 260 -11.16 92.15 -61.44
CA SER A 260 -9.76 92.57 -61.15
C SER A 260 -9.23 93.58 -62.21
N PRO A 261 -8.09 94.33 -62.06
CA PRO A 261 -6.76 93.75 -61.72
C PRO A 261 -5.63 94.63 -61.04
N LYS A 262 -4.73 93.93 -60.32
CA LYS A 262 -3.24 94.08 -60.18
C LYS A 262 -2.52 95.45 -60.32
N ARG A 263 -1.66 95.80 -59.34
CA ARG A 263 -0.17 95.77 -59.50
C ARG A 263 0.70 96.00 -58.22
N GLU A 264 1.67 95.09 -58.04
CA GLU A 264 3.08 95.23 -57.53
C GLU A 264 3.43 95.80 -56.12
N ILE A 265 4.64 95.44 -55.65
CA ILE A 265 5.15 95.38 -54.25
C ILE A 265 6.67 95.70 -54.26
N PRO A 266 7.28 96.51 -53.35
CA PRO A 266 8.22 95.95 -52.34
C PRO A 266 8.48 96.73 -51.02
N GLY A 267 8.04 96.16 -49.89
CA GLY A 267 8.85 95.73 -48.72
C GLY A 267 9.77 96.67 -47.89
N ARG A 268 9.65 96.57 -46.55
CA ARG A 268 10.82 96.62 -45.63
C ARG A 268 10.55 96.03 -44.23
N ALA A 269 11.53 95.23 -43.75
CA ALA A 269 11.99 95.01 -42.37
C ALA A 269 10.99 94.79 -41.21
N GLY A 270 11.08 93.61 -40.58
CA GLY A 270 10.57 93.30 -39.23
C GLY A 270 11.15 91.97 -38.73
N ASP A 271 11.53 91.89 -37.44
CA ASP A 271 12.05 90.68 -36.81
C ASP A 271 10.91 89.72 -36.39
N GLY A 272 11.22 88.42 -36.34
CA GLY A 272 10.32 87.38 -35.80
C GLY A 272 9.34 86.77 -36.81
N ALA A 273 9.43 85.46 -37.03
CA ALA A 273 8.60 84.73 -37.99
C ALA A 273 7.14 84.54 -37.49
N GLU A 274 6.33 85.56 -37.76
CA GLU A 274 4.87 85.58 -37.91
C GLU A 274 4.01 84.60 -37.06
N HIS A 275 3.39 85.16 -36.01
CA HIS A 275 2.10 84.66 -35.50
C HIS A 275 0.96 85.59 -35.96
N CYS A 276 0.19 85.18 -36.98
CA CYS A 276 -1.07 85.82 -37.36
C CYS A 276 -2.11 84.77 -37.77
N GLY A 277 -2.94 84.33 -36.81
CA GLY A 277 -3.92 83.28 -37.02
C GLY A 277 -5.28 83.79 -37.50
N SER A 278 -5.62 83.53 -38.78
CA SER A 278 -7.00 83.58 -39.28
C SER A 278 -7.95 82.73 -38.40
N PRO A 279 -9.23 83.09 -38.24
CA PRO A 279 -10.21 82.29 -37.51
C PRO A 279 -10.28 80.83 -37.98
N ASP A 280 -10.23 80.58 -39.29
CA ASP A 280 -10.24 79.22 -39.85
C ASP A 280 -8.91 78.50 -39.67
N MET A 281 -7.79 79.22 -39.67
CA MET A 281 -6.51 78.62 -39.29
C MET A 281 -6.56 78.16 -37.83
N ARG A 282 -7.10 78.97 -36.91
CA ARG A 282 -7.29 78.61 -35.50
C ARG A 282 -8.32 77.47 -35.32
N ARG A 283 -9.41 77.46 -36.08
CA ARG A 283 -10.45 76.40 -36.04
C ARG A 283 -9.91 75.07 -36.55
N ASN A 284 -9.17 75.07 -37.67
CA ASN A 284 -8.53 73.88 -38.19
C ASN A 284 -7.36 73.41 -37.30
N GLN A 285 -6.58 74.33 -36.73
CA GLN A 285 -5.51 74.00 -35.78
C GLN A 285 -6.07 73.38 -34.49
N LYS A 286 -7.21 73.88 -33.98
CA LYS A 286 -7.95 73.25 -32.87
C LYS A 286 -8.51 71.88 -33.23
N ARG A 287 -9.18 71.73 -34.39
CA ARG A 287 -9.66 70.43 -34.85
C ARG A 287 -8.52 69.43 -35.05
N MET A 288 -7.36 69.91 -35.50
CA MET A 288 -6.15 69.09 -35.67
C MET A 288 -5.49 68.74 -34.33
N SER A 289 -5.55 69.59 -33.30
CA SER A 289 -5.11 69.23 -31.94
C SER A 289 -6.08 68.28 -31.24
N GLU A 290 -7.39 68.40 -31.48
CA GLU A 290 -8.42 67.47 -30.99
C GLU A 290 -8.29 66.08 -31.65
N LEU A 291 -8.05 66.04 -32.97
CA LEU A 291 -7.75 64.80 -33.67
C LEU A 291 -6.43 64.19 -33.18
N LYS A 292 -5.35 64.98 -32.98
CA LYS A 292 -4.10 64.48 -32.39
C LYS A 292 -4.29 63.96 -30.96
N ALA A 293 -5.06 64.65 -30.12
CA ALA A 293 -5.38 64.16 -28.77
C ALA A 293 -6.22 62.88 -28.78
N THR A 294 -7.08 62.69 -29.79
CA THR A 294 -7.85 61.46 -30.00
C THR A 294 -6.96 60.33 -30.51
N ILE A 295 -6.03 60.62 -31.42
CA ILE A 295 -5.00 59.69 -31.90
C ILE A 295 -4.14 59.24 -30.72
N HIS A 296 -3.60 60.15 -29.90
CA HIS A 296 -2.82 59.78 -28.71
C HIS A 296 -3.61 58.92 -27.72
N LYS A 297 -4.88 59.24 -27.42
CA LYS A 297 -5.74 58.38 -26.58
C LYS A 297 -5.97 56.99 -27.18
N LEU A 298 -6.01 56.86 -28.51
CA LEU A 298 -6.11 55.57 -29.19
C LEU A 298 -4.76 54.83 -29.20
N GLU A 299 -3.64 55.54 -29.34
CA GLU A 299 -2.29 55.00 -29.21
C GLU A 299 -2.05 54.45 -27.79
N ASP A 300 -2.39 55.22 -26.75
CA ASP A 300 -2.37 54.79 -25.34
C ASP A 300 -3.23 53.52 -25.13
N ARG A 301 -4.48 53.54 -25.61
CA ARG A 301 -5.40 52.41 -25.51
C ARG A 301 -4.86 51.17 -26.23
N ASN A 302 -4.23 51.35 -27.39
CA ASN A 302 -3.65 50.27 -28.19
C ASN A 302 -2.35 49.73 -27.56
N SER A 303 -1.56 50.57 -26.88
CA SER A 303 -0.41 50.14 -26.07
C SER A 303 -0.86 49.24 -24.90
N ILE A 304 -1.90 49.65 -24.16
CA ILE A 304 -2.46 48.86 -23.06
C ILE A 304 -2.99 47.50 -23.57
N LEU A 305 -3.67 47.47 -24.72
CA LEU A 305 -4.12 46.22 -25.34
C LEU A 305 -2.95 45.34 -25.82
N LEU A 306 -1.84 45.94 -26.25
CA LEU A 306 -0.59 45.23 -26.57
C LEU A 306 0.01 44.58 -25.33
N ASP A 307 0.05 45.30 -24.20
CA ASP A 307 0.58 44.80 -22.92
C ASP A 307 -0.33 43.71 -22.33
N GLU A 308 -1.65 43.89 -22.33
CA GLU A 308 -2.63 42.86 -21.96
C GLU A 308 -2.44 41.58 -22.81
N ARG A 309 -2.31 41.73 -24.13
CA ARG A 309 -2.06 40.63 -25.07
C ARG A 309 -0.72 39.94 -24.81
N ASN A 310 0.32 40.70 -24.48
CA ASN A 310 1.66 40.15 -24.21
C ASN A 310 1.71 39.41 -22.87
N GLU A 311 1.03 39.91 -21.84
CA GLU A 311 0.90 39.24 -20.55
C GLU A 311 0.03 37.98 -20.62
N LEU A 312 -1.03 37.96 -21.45
CA LEU A 312 -1.76 36.73 -21.78
C LEU A 312 -0.85 35.71 -22.49
N LEU A 313 -0.03 36.14 -23.45
CA LEU A 313 0.94 35.28 -24.13
C LEU A 313 2.02 34.73 -23.17
N LYS A 314 2.41 35.52 -22.17
CA LYS A 314 3.31 35.11 -21.08
C LYS A 314 2.65 34.04 -20.20
N ARG A 315 1.40 34.23 -19.77
CA ARG A 315 0.64 33.22 -19.02
C ARG A 315 0.44 31.92 -19.80
N VAL A 316 0.12 31.99 -21.10
CA VAL A 316 0.05 30.79 -21.96
C VAL A 316 1.38 30.04 -21.93
N ARG A 317 2.51 30.72 -22.20
CA ARG A 317 3.86 30.12 -22.14
C ARG A 317 4.23 29.58 -20.76
N GLU A 318 3.72 30.16 -19.68
CA GLU A 318 3.91 29.67 -18.31
C GLU A 318 3.08 28.41 -18.05
N THR A 319 1.83 28.34 -18.52
CA THR A 319 1.02 27.10 -18.46
C THR A 319 1.60 26.00 -19.35
N GLU A 320 2.09 26.30 -20.56
CA GLU A 320 2.78 25.33 -21.42
C GLU A 320 4.03 24.75 -20.73
N LYS A 321 4.83 25.59 -20.06
CA LYS A 321 5.98 25.16 -19.24
C LYS A 321 5.58 24.28 -18.06
N GLN A 322 4.43 24.50 -17.44
CA GLN A 322 3.91 23.67 -16.35
C GLN A 322 3.33 22.34 -16.85
N CYS A 323 2.66 22.33 -18.00
CA CYS A 323 2.10 21.12 -18.60
C CYS A 323 3.17 20.21 -19.23
N LYS A 324 4.26 20.76 -19.78
CA LYS A 324 5.34 19.99 -20.41
C LYS A 324 5.91 18.84 -19.54
N PRO A 325 6.36 19.07 -18.28
CA PRO A 325 6.85 17.98 -17.42
C PRO A 325 5.77 16.97 -17.04
N LEU A 326 4.48 17.35 -17.04
CA LEU A 326 3.37 16.41 -16.83
C LEU A 326 3.17 15.49 -18.04
N LEU A 327 3.29 16.02 -19.27
CA LEU A 327 3.27 15.23 -20.50
C LEU A 327 4.48 14.31 -20.62
N GLU A 328 5.66 14.77 -20.21
CA GLU A 328 6.88 13.95 -20.16
C GLU A 328 6.78 12.85 -19.10
N LYS A 329 6.28 13.16 -17.89
CA LYS A 329 5.94 12.16 -16.86
C LYS A 329 4.92 11.14 -17.37
N ASN A 330 3.88 11.56 -18.08
CA ASN A 330 2.87 10.67 -18.64
C ASN A 330 3.49 9.70 -19.68
N LYS A 331 4.30 10.21 -20.61
CA LYS A 331 5.06 9.37 -21.58
C LYS A 331 5.98 8.36 -20.92
N LEU A 332 6.65 8.74 -19.81
CA LEU A 332 7.49 7.81 -19.04
C LEU A 332 6.66 6.75 -18.30
N LEU A 333 5.52 7.13 -17.72
CA LEU A 333 4.59 6.18 -17.09
C LEU A 333 3.99 5.20 -18.09
N SER A 334 3.66 5.63 -19.32
CA SER A 334 3.21 4.74 -20.39
C SER A 334 4.27 3.68 -20.70
N LYS A 335 5.51 4.09 -20.96
CA LYS A 335 6.62 3.15 -21.22
C LYS A 335 6.83 2.16 -20.06
N LYS A 336 6.76 2.64 -18.82
CA LYS A 336 6.87 1.79 -17.63
C LYS A 336 5.71 0.79 -17.54
N ASN A 337 4.51 1.17 -17.96
CA ASN A 337 3.36 0.28 -18.04
C ASN A 337 3.51 -0.77 -19.15
N ASP A 338 4.08 -0.40 -20.30
CA ASP A 338 4.42 -1.31 -21.40
C ASP A 338 5.50 -2.34 -20.95
N GLU A 339 6.55 -1.86 -20.28
CA GLU A 339 7.62 -2.68 -19.69
C GLU A 339 7.11 -3.66 -18.63
N LEU A 340 6.20 -3.19 -17.74
CA LEU A 340 5.54 -4.02 -16.73
C LEU A 340 4.60 -5.05 -17.37
N SER A 341 3.86 -4.69 -18.41
CA SER A 341 2.98 -5.61 -19.15
C SER A 341 3.79 -6.72 -19.83
N HIS A 342 4.91 -6.37 -20.47
CA HIS A 342 5.85 -7.36 -20.98
C HIS A 342 6.54 -8.19 -19.89
N SER A 343 6.71 -7.66 -18.67
CA SER A 343 7.22 -8.43 -17.53
C SER A 343 6.20 -9.44 -17.02
N LEU A 344 4.93 -9.01 -16.88
CA LEU A 344 3.80 -9.84 -16.51
C LEU A 344 3.65 -11.03 -17.46
N GLN A 345 3.65 -10.79 -18.78
CA GLN A 345 3.59 -11.83 -19.79
C GLN A 345 4.69 -12.90 -19.61
N ARG A 346 5.95 -12.46 -19.39
CA ARG A 346 7.07 -13.40 -19.14
C ARG A 346 6.91 -14.19 -17.84
N THR A 347 6.24 -13.65 -16.82
CA THR A 347 5.92 -14.40 -15.59
C THR A 347 4.75 -15.36 -15.76
N GLU A 348 3.72 -14.98 -16.52
CA GLU A 348 2.63 -15.89 -16.89
C GLU A 348 3.11 -17.07 -17.73
N ASP A 349 4.00 -16.83 -18.70
CA ASP A 349 4.50 -17.89 -19.57
C ASP A 349 5.45 -18.84 -18.82
N LYS A 350 6.19 -18.33 -17.83
CA LYS A 350 6.90 -19.18 -16.85
C LYS A 350 5.94 -19.99 -15.98
N LEU A 351 4.86 -19.40 -15.49
CA LEU A 351 3.84 -20.12 -14.72
C LEU A 351 3.20 -21.22 -15.56
N LYS A 352 2.80 -20.95 -16.82
CA LYS A 352 2.29 -21.95 -17.77
C LYS A 352 3.28 -23.12 -17.95
N SER A 353 4.58 -22.80 -18.09
CA SER A 353 5.64 -23.82 -18.19
C SER A 353 5.74 -24.68 -16.92
N ILE A 354 5.78 -24.05 -15.74
CA ILE A 354 5.88 -24.74 -14.45
C ILE A 354 4.61 -25.55 -14.15
N THR A 355 3.42 -25.08 -14.53
CA THR A 355 2.17 -25.82 -14.43
C THR A 355 2.17 -27.05 -15.34
N LYS A 356 2.68 -26.94 -16.57
CA LYS A 356 2.85 -28.08 -17.48
C LYS A 356 3.84 -29.10 -16.93
N GLU A 357 4.99 -28.65 -16.43
CA GLU A 357 6.00 -29.52 -15.79
C GLU A 357 5.45 -30.24 -14.55
N ASN A 358 4.66 -29.55 -13.71
CA ASN A 358 3.96 -30.17 -12.58
C ASN A 358 2.90 -31.20 -13.00
N LEU A 359 2.21 -30.99 -14.12
CA LEU A 359 1.28 -31.99 -14.67
C LEU A 359 2.05 -33.21 -15.18
N GLU A 360 3.14 -33.03 -15.93
CA GLU A 360 4.00 -34.12 -16.39
C GLU A 360 4.66 -34.89 -15.23
N MET A 361 5.03 -34.21 -14.14
CA MET A 361 5.52 -34.87 -12.91
C MET A 361 4.41 -35.68 -12.21
N LYS A 362 3.19 -35.14 -12.10
CA LYS A 362 2.05 -35.88 -11.55
C LYS A 362 1.68 -37.10 -12.40
N GLU A 363 1.71 -36.98 -13.72
CA GLU A 363 1.47 -38.08 -14.65
C GLU A 363 2.54 -39.18 -14.50
N LYS A 364 3.82 -38.80 -14.38
CA LYS A 364 4.92 -39.74 -14.07
C LYS A 364 4.66 -40.45 -12.73
N ILE A 365 4.40 -39.71 -11.65
CA ILE A 365 4.12 -40.27 -10.30
C ILE A 365 2.91 -41.23 -10.33
N THR A 366 1.84 -40.88 -11.04
CA THR A 366 0.63 -41.73 -11.15
C THR A 366 0.76 -42.90 -12.13
N SER A 367 1.84 -42.96 -12.93
CA SER A 367 2.13 -44.11 -13.80
C SER A 367 2.86 -45.25 -13.07
N HIS A 368 3.34 -45.03 -11.85
CA HIS A 368 3.87 -46.11 -11.00
C HIS A 368 2.73 -47.00 -10.47
N PRO A 369 2.81 -48.34 -10.58
CA PRO A 369 1.76 -49.24 -10.10
C PRO A 369 1.56 -49.13 -8.58
N PRO A 370 0.30 -49.20 -8.08
CA PRO A 370 0.06 -49.27 -6.64
C PRO A 370 0.72 -50.50 -6.02
N LEU A 371 1.54 -50.29 -4.98
CA LEU A 371 2.15 -51.38 -4.22
C LEU A 371 1.06 -52.28 -3.63
N LYS A 372 1.10 -53.57 -3.97
CA LYS A 372 0.14 -54.56 -3.47
C LYS A 372 0.31 -54.72 -1.96
N LYS A 373 -0.80 -54.80 -1.21
CA LYS A 373 -0.79 -55.05 0.24
C LYS A 373 0.04 -56.31 0.56
N LEU A 374 1.21 -56.10 1.17
CA LEU A 374 2.06 -57.13 1.74
C LEU A 374 1.31 -57.85 2.88
N LYS A 375 1.59 -59.13 3.12
CA LYS A 375 0.82 -59.98 4.03
C LYS A 375 1.65 -60.94 4.89
N SER A 376 2.97 -60.96 4.74
CA SER A 376 3.91 -61.73 5.56
C SER A 376 4.88 -60.80 6.27
N LEU A 377 5.35 -61.20 7.46
CA LEU A 377 6.45 -60.52 8.14
C LEU A 377 7.73 -60.56 7.27
N ASN A 378 7.89 -61.63 6.49
CA ASN A 378 9.00 -61.83 5.56
C ASN A 378 8.93 -60.95 4.30
N ASP A 379 7.79 -60.29 4.04
CA ASP A 379 7.67 -59.29 2.97
C ASP A 379 8.22 -57.93 3.42
N LEU A 380 8.30 -57.68 4.74
CA LEU A 380 8.66 -56.37 5.29
C LEU A 380 10.16 -56.11 5.20
N ASP A 381 10.99 -57.11 5.56
CA ASP A 381 12.45 -57.05 5.39
C ASP A 381 12.82 -56.84 3.91
N GLN A 382 12.18 -57.57 2.98
CA GLN A 382 12.40 -57.38 1.55
C GLN A 382 11.95 -55.99 1.07
N ALA A 383 10.90 -55.40 1.66
CA ALA A 383 10.47 -54.04 1.33
C ALA A 383 11.41 -52.96 1.90
N THR A 384 12.06 -53.20 3.04
CA THR A 384 13.14 -52.31 3.53
C THR A 384 14.41 -52.46 2.72
N ASP A 385 14.80 -53.68 2.34
CA ASP A 385 15.93 -53.92 1.44
C ASP A 385 15.70 -53.26 0.07
N ASP A 386 14.50 -53.40 -0.51
CA ASP A 386 14.14 -52.75 -1.78
C ASP A 386 14.13 -51.21 -1.67
N GLN A 387 13.73 -50.65 -0.52
CA GLN A 387 13.81 -49.20 -0.26
C GLN A 387 15.25 -48.72 -0.06
N GLU A 388 16.11 -49.47 0.65
CA GLU A 388 17.53 -49.15 0.78
C GLU A 388 18.25 -49.26 -0.57
N ILE A 389 17.88 -50.24 -1.40
CA ILE A 389 18.36 -50.40 -2.78
C ILE A 389 17.93 -49.21 -3.66
N GLU A 390 16.68 -48.73 -3.58
CA GLU A 390 16.25 -47.53 -4.31
C GLU A 390 16.92 -46.25 -3.79
N PHE A 391 17.12 -46.12 -2.48
CA PHE A 391 17.89 -45.00 -1.89
C PHE A 391 19.34 -45.01 -2.38
N LEU A 392 20.00 -46.17 -2.42
CA LEU A 392 21.36 -46.34 -2.95
C LEU A 392 21.42 -46.08 -4.46
N LYS A 393 20.43 -46.52 -5.25
CA LYS A 393 20.33 -46.17 -6.69
C LYS A 393 20.21 -44.66 -6.88
N LEU A 394 19.38 -43.98 -6.09
CA LEU A 394 19.18 -42.54 -6.18
C LEU A 394 20.46 -41.78 -5.79
N GLN A 395 21.16 -42.23 -4.74
CA GLN A 395 22.46 -41.69 -4.34
C GLN A 395 23.55 -41.94 -5.42
N VAL A 396 23.55 -43.09 -6.09
CA VAL A 396 24.45 -43.36 -7.23
C VAL A 396 24.12 -42.46 -8.43
N LEU A 397 22.85 -42.18 -8.71
CA LEU A 397 22.45 -41.23 -9.76
C LEU A 397 22.85 -39.79 -9.42
N GLU A 398 22.73 -39.37 -8.15
CA GLU A 398 23.20 -38.07 -7.68
C GLU A 398 24.73 -37.95 -7.79
N GLN A 399 25.48 -38.97 -7.37
CA GLN A 399 26.93 -39.05 -7.55
C GLN A 399 27.33 -39.04 -9.03
N GLN A 400 26.61 -39.75 -9.91
CA GLN A 400 26.86 -39.72 -11.36
C GLN A 400 26.61 -38.32 -11.94
N SER A 401 25.52 -37.65 -11.55
CA SER A 401 25.25 -36.26 -11.96
C SER A 401 26.37 -35.31 -11.51
N MET A 402 26.85 -35.47 -10.28
CA MET A 402 27.98 -34.71 -9.73
C MET A 402 29.29 -34.98 -10.50
N ILE A 403 29.56 -36.25 -10.85
CA ILE A 403 30.69 -36.64 -11.71
C ILE A 403 30.57 -36.03 -13.10
N ASP A 404 29.37 -35.99 -13.68
CA ASP A 404 29.12 -35.40 -14.99
C ASP A 404 29.22 -33.86 -14.97
N GLU A 405 28.85 -33.20 -13.88
CA GLU A 405 29.09 -31.76 -13.67
C GLU A 405 30.59 -31.46 -13.53
N LEU A 406 31.30 -32.18 -12.66
CA LEU A 406 32.75 -32.05 -12.47
C LEU A 406 33.52 -32.37 -13.77
N THR A 407 33.04 -33.32 -14.57
CA THR A 407 33.61 -33.64 -15.89
C THR A 407 33.34 -32.53 -16.90
N ARG A 408 32.11 -31.97 -16.95
CA ARG A 408 31.78 -30.80 -17.77
C ARG A 408 32.58 -29.56 -17.37
N ASP A 409 32.86 -29.35 -16.08
CA ASP A 409 33.69 -28.23 -15.60
C ASP A 409 35.18 -28.45 -15.84
N ARG A 410 35.69 -29.68 -15.71
CA ARG A 410 37.03 -30.08 -16.18
C ARG A 410 37.20 -29.82 -17.67
N GLU A 411 36.19 -30.13 -18.49
CA GLU A 411 36.13 -29.77 -19.91
C GLU A 411 36.16 -28.25 -20.13
N LYS A 412 35.32 -27.47 -19.45
CA LYS A 412 35.32 -26.00 -19.52
C LYS A 412 36.69 -25.42 -19.13
N LEU A 413 37.35 -25.98 -18.12
CA LEU A 413 38.69 -25.61 -17.67
C LEU A 413 39.77 -25.97 -18.68
N LEU A 414 39.71 -27.16 -19.30
CA LEU A 414 40.62 -27.56 -20.39
C LEU A 414 40.43 -26.68 -21.63
N ARG A 415 39.19 -26.34 -22.00
CA ARG A 415 38.88 -25.36 -23.06
C ARG A 415 39.43 -23.97 -22.72
N LYS A 416 39.25 -23.48 -21.48
CA LYS A 416 39.87 -22.22 -20.99
C LYS A 416 41.40 -22.28 -21.00
N LYS A 417 42.03 -23.41 -20.66
CA LYS A 417 43.49 -23.60 -20.67
C LYS A 417 44.05 -23.62 -22.10
N ARG A 418 43.32 -24.22 -23.07
CA ARG A 418 43.64 -24.13 -24.52
C ARG A 418 43.60 -22.68 -25.03
N HIS A 419 42.65 -21.86 -24.58
CA HIS A 419 42.57 -20.44 -24.95
C HIS A 419 43.61 -19.52 -24.27
N LYS A 420 44.46 -20.06 -23.37
CA LYS A 420 45.56 -19.33 -22.72
C LYS A 420 46.96 -19.65 -23.27
N ARG A 421 47.06 -20.22 -24.48
CA ARG A 421 48.31 -20.26 -25.25
C ARG A 421 48.28 -19.26 -26.42
N SER A 422 49.15 -18.25 -26.31
CA SER A 422 49.68 -17.32 -27.33
C SER A 422 48.84 -16.96 -28.57
N ARG A 423 48.55 -15.67 -28.73
CA ARG A 423 48.53 -14.99 -30.03
C ARG A 423 49.33 -13.67 -29.95
N PRO A 424 49.93 -13.17 -31.04
CA PRO A 424 51.12 -12.32 -30.94
C PRO A 424 50.80 -10.82 -30.90
N ILE A 425 51.74 -10.05 -30.34
CA ILE A 425 51.77 -8.59 -30.48
C ILE A 425 52.13 -8.28 -31.94
N LYS A 426 51.21 -7.62 -32.67
CA LYS A 426 51.47 -7.13 -34.03
C LYS A 426 52.49 -5.99 -33.99
N ARG A 427 53.69 -6.22 -34.53
CA ARG A 427 54.56 -5.12 -34.99
C ARG A 427 54.02 -4.57 -36.31
N HIS A 428 54.45 -3.36 -36.67
CA HIS A 428 54.03 -2.71 -37.92
C HIS A 428 54.55 -3.45 -39.16
N ILE A 429 53.83 -3.27 -40.27
CA ILE A 429 54.21 -3.81 -41.58
C ILE A 429 55.40 -3.01 -42.10
N VAL A 430 56.49 -3.71 -42.42
CA VAL A 430 57.44 -3.30 -43.45
C VAL A 430 57.35 -4.36 -44.54
N VAL A 431 57.21 -3.94 -45.79
CA VAL A 431 57.24 -4.83 -46.95
C VAL A 431 58.70 -5.02 -47.32
N ASP A 432 59.16 -6.28 -47.42
CA ASP A 432 59.96 -6.69 -48.57
C ASP A 432 60.09 -8.22 -48.75
N THR A 433 60.07 -8.57 -50.04
CA THR A 433 60.42 -9.78 -50.80
C THR A 433 60.95 -11.09 -50.18
N PHE A 434 60.36 -12.20 -50.66
CA PHE A 434 60.96 -13.47 -51.13
C PHE A 434 61.55 -14.53 -50.17
N TYR A 435 61.21 -15.80 -50.47
CA TYR A 435 61.65 -17.09 -49.87
C TYR A 435 61.41 -17.25 -48.34
N GLY A 436 61.04 -18.42 -47.80
CA GLY A 436 60.68 -19.71 -48.40
C GLY A 436 61.61 -20.85 -48.00
N TYR A 437 61.24 -21.62 -46.97
CA TYR A 437 61.59 -23.03 -46.72
C TYR A 437 60.67 -23.62 -45.62
N ASP A 438 60.72 -24.93 -45.40
CA ASP A 438 59.79 -25.71 -44.56
C ASP A 438 60.53 -26.64 -43.56
N GLU A 439 59.74 -27.34 -42.73
CA GLU A 439 60.02 -28.56 -41.95
C GLU A 439 60.73 -28.53 -40.56
N GLU A 440 60.08 -29.32 -39.68
CA GLU A 440 60.50 -30.17 -38.54
C GLU A 440 61.44 -29.72 -37.39
N SER A 441 61.03 -30.10 -36.16
CA SER A 441 61.95 -30.44 -35.05
C SER A 441 61.27 -31.34 -33.99
N MET A 442 61.48 -32.65 -34.18
CA MET A 442 61.47 -33.79 -33.24
C MET A 442 60.80 -33.73 -31.84
N ASP A 443 59.88 -34.68 -31.65
CA ASP A 443 59.91 -35.78 -30.67
C ASP A 443 60.12 -35.59 -29.16
N SER A 444 59.24 -36.28 -28.41
CA SER A 444 59.66 -37.27 -27.41
C SER A 444 58.51 -38.26 -27.14
N GLU A 445 58.64 -39.49 -27.63
CA GLU A 445 57.73 -40.60 -27.30
C GLU A 445 58.06 -41.22 -25.93
N THR A 446 57.10 -41.97 -25.36
CA THR A 446 57.44 -43.32 -24.89
C THR A 446 56.20 -44.22 -24.91
N SER A 447 56.26 -45.28 -25.72
CA SER A 447 55.21 -46.30 -25.85
C SER A 447 55.33 -47.38 -24.77
N SER A 448 54.31 -48.23 -24.64
CA SER A 448 54.47 -49.56 -24.06
C SER A 448 53.52 -50.60 -24.66
N VAL A 449 54.09 -51.37 -25.60
CA VAL A 449 53.95 -52.84 -25.74
C VAL A 449 52.74 -53.42 -26.53
N ALA A 450 53.11 -54.35 -27.43
CA ALA A 450 52.36 -55.51 -27.99
C ALA A 450 51.41 -55.38 -29.22
N SER A 451 52.02 -55.62 -30.39
CA SER A 451 51.76 -56.83 -31.23
C SER A 451 50.84 -56.76 -32.48
N LEU A 452 51.50 -56.70 -33.64
CA LEU A 452 51.22 -57.32 -34.95
C LEU A 452 49.81 -57.24 -35.58
N ARG A 453 49.78 -56.71 -36.82
CA ARG A 453 49.90 -57.53 -38.07
C ARG A 453 50.13 -56.66 -39.33
N MET A 454 51.24 -56.92 -40.06
CA MET A 454 51.40 -57.01 -41.55
C MET A 454 50.93 -55.83 -42.46
N ASP A 455 51.61 -55.37 -43.54
CA ASP A 455 52.81 -55.77 -44.30
C ASP A 455 53.28 -54.59 -45.25
N ARG A 456 54.53 -54.63 -45.79
CA ARG A 456 55.13 -53.91 -46.97
C ARG A 456 55.92 -52.57 -46.84
N THR A 457 56.88 -52.40 -47.78
CA THR A 457 58.04 -51.44 -47.89
C THR A 457 58.60 -51.44 -49.36
N PRO A 458 59.76 -50.86 -49.81
CA PRO A 458 60.68 -49.73 -49.41
C PRO A 458 61.29 -48.82 -50.58
N ALA A 459 62.12 -47.77 -50.28
CA ALA A 459 63.20 -47.12 -51.13
C ALA A 459 64.04 -45.99 -50.37
N THR A 460 65.28 -45.55 -50.78
CA THR A 460 66.34 -44.86 -49.92
C THR A 460 67.23 -43.66 -50.54
N PRO A 461 68.57 -43.31 -50.23
CA PRO A 461 69.09 -41.92 -49.88
C PRO A 461 70.45 -41.37 -50.54
N ASP A 462 71.14 -40.32 -49.96
CA ASP A 462 72.65 -40.09 -49.75
C ASP A 462 73.43 -38.72 -50.09
N GLU A 463 74.38 -38.28 -49.19
CA GLU A 463 75.67 -37.41 -49.17
C GLU A 463 75.88 -35.97 -49.83
N ASP A 464 76.95 -35.11 -49.65
CA ASP A 464 77.72 -34.46 -48.49
C ASP A 464 78.81 -33.33 -48.90
N LEU A 465 79.50 -32.60 -47.96
CA LEU A 465 80.83 -31.82 -47.96
C LEU A 465 81.02 -30.23 -47.96
N ASP A 466 82.11 -29.76 -47.26
CA ASP A 466 82.93 -28.46 -47.22
C ASP A 466 82.29 -27.03 -47.15
N GLU A 467 82.81 -25.90 -46.59
CA GLU A 467 84.05 -25.32 -45.94
C GLU A 467 85.00 -24.33 -46.74
N GLY A 468 85.61 -23.30 -46.10
CA GLY A 468 86.77 -22.51 -46.64
C GLY A 468 87.02 -20.99 -46.31
N LEU A 469 86.23 -20.29 -45.47
CA LEU A 469 85.92 -18.85 -45.69
C LEU A 469 86.54 -17.73 -44.79
N ALA A 470 87.34 -18.03 -43.75
CA ALA A 470 87.47 -17.11 -42.59
C ALA A 470 88.26 -15.78 -42.76
N ALA A 471 89.05 -15.58 -43.83
CA ALA A 471 90.03 -14.47 -43.87
C ALA A 471 89.45 -13.10 -44.29
N GLU A 472 88.63 -13.06 -45.34
CA GLU A 472 88.15 -11.81 -45.97
C GLU A 472 87.20 -10.99 -45.07
N GLU A 473 86.51 -11.63 -44.14
CA GLU A 473 85.54 -10.98 -43.24
C GLU A 473 86.17 -9.84 -42.42
N SER A 474 87.45 -9.99 -42.07
CA SER A 474 88.19 -9.06 -41.21
C SER A 474 88.38 -7.67 -41.83
N GLU A 475 88.71 -7.58 -43.12
CA GLU A 475 88.96 -6.30 -43.80
C GLU A 475 87.66 -5.54 -44.11
N LEU A 476 86.57 -6.29 -44.35
CA LEU A 476 85.24 -5.72 -44.58
C LEU A 476 84.72 -4.96 -43.35
N ARG A 477 84.91 -5.51 -42.14
CA ARG A 477 84.49 -4.85 -40.88
C ARG A 477 85.14 -3.47 -40.69
N PHE A 478 86.42 -3.32 -41.00
CA PHE A 478 87.11 -2.02 -40.85
C PHE A 478 86.54 -0.95 -41.80
N LYS A 479 86.31 -1.33 -43.07
CA LYS A 479 85.68 -0.46 -44.08
C LYS A 479 84.24 -0.08 -43.73
N GLN A 480 83.50 -0.95 -43.04
CA GLN A 480 82.16 -0.64 -42.52
C GLN A 480 82.20 0.37 -41.38
N LEU A 481 83.03 0.14 -40.34
CA LEU A 481 83.11 1.01 -39.16
C LEU A 481 83.46 2.47 -39.53
N THR A 482 84.33 2.68 -40.52
CA THR A 482 84.66 4.02 -41.03
C THR A 482 83.45 4.74 -41.65
N ARG A 483 82.56 4.02 -42.34
CA ARG A 483 81.33 4.59 -42.94
C ARG A 483 80.32 4.96 -41.87
N GLU A 484 80.17 4.13 -40.84
CA GLU A 484 79.25 4.36 -39.72
C GLU A 484 79.65 5.62 -38.92
N TYR A 485 80.94 5.82 -38.65
CA TYR A 485 81.43 7.06 -38.02
C TYR A 485 81.07 8.32 -38.82
N GLN A 486 81.26 8.29 -40.14
CA GLN A 486 80.90 9.41 -41.03
C GLN A 486 79.38 9.60 -41.21
N ALA A 487 78.57 8.57 -40.95
CA ALA A 487 77.12 8.70 -40.90
C ALA A 487 76.69 9.37 -39.58
N LEU A 488 77.29 8.98 -38.45
CA LEU A 488 77.00 9.53 -37.13
C LEU A 488 77.29 11.04 -37.04
N GLN A 489 78.40 11.50 -37.60
CA GLN A 489 78.73 12.93 -37.66
C GLN A 489 77.68 13.75 -38.44
N ARG A 490 77.14 13.21 -39.54
CA ARG A 490 76.07 13.86 -40.32
C ARG A 490 74.73 13.85 -39.59
N ALA A 491 74.40 12.76 -38.90
CA ALA A 491 73.20 12.68 -38.07
C ALA A 491 73.23 13.70 -36.90
N TYR A 492 74.40 13.91 -36.29
CA TYR A 492 74.58 14.89 -35.23
C TYR A 492 74.36 16.33 -35.70
N ALA A 493 74.85 16.69 -36.90
CA ALA A 493 74.63 18.02 -37.48
C ALA A 493 73.14 18.32 -37.72
N LEU A 494 72.40 17.37 -38.30
CA LEU A 494 70.95 17.50 -38.53
C LEU A 494 70.15 17.62 -37.22
N LEU A 495 70.58 16.91 -36.16
CA LEU A 495 70.00 17.04 -34.81
C LEU A 495 70.30 18.38 -34.14
N GLN A 496 71.33 19.10 -34.59
CA GLN A 496 71.65 20.45 -34.10
C GLN A 496 70.83 21.51 -34.84
N GLU A 497 70.60 21.33 -36.14
CA GLU A 497 69.72 22.16 -36.97
C GLU A 497 68.25 22.12 -36.49
N GLN A 498 67.75 20.94 -36.09
CA GLN A 498 66.40 20.79 -35.53
C GLN A 498 66.17 21.51 -34.18
N LYS A 499 67.22 21.94 -33.46
CA LYS A 499 67.08 22.56 -32.13
C LYS A 499 67.01 24.10 -32.13
N GLY A 500 66.91 24.72 -33.30
CA GLY A 500 67.02 26.18 -33.46
C GLY A 500 65.87 26.83 -34.24
N GLY A 501 64.60 26.61 -33.86
CA GLY A 501 63.44 27.17 -34.56
C GLY A 501 62.36 27.76 -33.67
N VAL A 502 62.09 29.06 -33.79
CA VAL A 502 61.01 29.78 -33.05
C VAL A 502 59.61 29.21 -33.37
N LEU A 503 59.44 28.60 -34.55
CA LEU A 503 58.18 28.00 -35.00
C LEU A 503 57.69 26.85 -34.10
N ASP A 504 58.61 26.12 -33.46
CA ASP A 504 58.25 24.96 -32.63
C ASP A 504 57.52 25.41 -31.35
N ALA A 505 57.98 26.49 -30.73
CA ALA A 505 57.34 27.08 -29.55
C ALA A 505 55.93 27.65 -29.84
N GLU A 506 55.68 28.19 -31.04
CA GLU A 506 54.34 28.68 -31.41
C GLU A 506 53.38 27.54 -31.78
N MET A 507 53.90 26.46 -32.36
CA MET A 507 53.16 25.20 -32.57
C MET A 507 52.81 24.53 -31.24
N GLU A 508 53.77 24.43 -30.32
CA GLU A 508 53.58 23.86 -29.00
C GLU A 508 52.60 24.69 -28.16
N ALA A 509 52.68 26.02 -28.20
CA ALA A 509 51.71 26.91 -27.55
C ALA A 509 50.27 26.68 -28.04
N LYS A 510 50.06 26.53 -29.36
CA LYS A 510 48.73 26.22 -29.93
C LYS A 510 48.26 24.81 -29.58
N ALA A 511 49.16 23.84 -29.47
CA ALA A 511 48.84 22.51 -28.98
C ALA A 511 48.44 22.53 -27.50
N GLN A 512 49.13 23.31 -26.67
CA GLN A 512 48.78 23.52 -25.25
C GLN A 512 47.44 24.24 -25.10
N GLU A 513 47.15 25.27 -25.89
CA GLU A 513 45.86 25.98 -25.90
C GLU A 513 44.70 25.03 -26.30
N GLN A 514 44.87 24.25 -27.36
CA GLN A 514 43.87 23.26 -27.79
C GLN A 514 43.63 22.18 -26.72
N LEU A 515 44.69 21.65 -26.11
CA LEU A 515 44.58 20.71 -24.99
C LEU A 515 43.89 21.34 -23.77
N GLN A 516 44.16 22.60 -23.48
CA GLN A 516 43.52 23.33 -22.38
C GLN A 516 42.02 23.56 -22.66
N ALA A 517 41.63 23.87 -23.90
CA ALA A 517 40.25 23.99 -24.33
C ALA A 517 39.48 22.65 -24.25
N ASP A 518 40.10 21.55 -24.68
CA ASP A 518 39.48 20.22 -24.56
C ASP A 518 39.41 19.73 -23.11
N VAL A 519 40.40 20.01 -22.27
CA VAL A 519 40.31 19.78 -20.82
C VAL A 519 39.16 20.56 -20.18
N GLN A 520 38.90 21.80 -20.61
CA GLN A 520 37.72 22.56 -20.17
C GLN A 520 36.40 21.92 -20.64
N ARG A 521 36.32 21.47 -21.90
CA ARG A 521 35.15 20.75 -22.44
C ARG A 521 34.88 19.44 -21.70
N TYR A 522 35.91 18.65 -21.42
CA TYR A 522 35.77 17.41 -20.65
C TYR A 522 35.37 17.68 -19.20
N LYS A 523 35.91 18.72 -18.55
CA LYS A 523 35.46 19.14 -17.21
C LYS A 523 33.98 19.54 -17.19
N ALA A 524 33.52 20.36 -18.13
CA ALA A 524 32.11 20.71 -18.24
C ALA A 524 31.22 19.48 -18.45
N LYS A 525 31.64 18.55 -19.32
CA LYS A 525 30.91 17.30 -19.57
C LYS A 525 30.91 16.35 -18.35
N ILE A 526 31.98 16.33 -17.56
CA ILE A 526 32.03 15.60 -16.28
C ILE A 526 31.05 16.24 -15.30
N GLU A 527 31.09 17.56 -15.10
CA GLU A 527 30.14 18.23 -14.21
C GLU A 527 28.67 18.00 -14.61
N ASP A 528 28.35 17.97 -15.91
CA ASP A 528 26.98 17.74 -16.38
C ASP A 528 26.54 16.28 -16.19
N LEU A 529 27.45 15.32 -16.38
CA LEU A 529 27.21 13.92 -16.02
C LEU A 529 27.07 13.72 -14.50
N GLU A 530 27.84 14.44 -13.68
CA GLU A 530 27.70 14.46 -12.22
C GLU A 530 26.36 15.07 -11.78
N LYS A 531 25.90 16.15 -12.42
CA LYS A 531 24.57 16.74 -12.20
C LYS A 531 23.46 15.74 -12.55
N GLU A 532 23.56 15.05 -13.70
CA GLU A 532 22.63 13.98 -14.06
C GLU A 532 22.64 12.81 -13.08
N LEU A 533 23.82 12.38 -12.62
CA LEU A 533 23.97 11.22 -11.75
C LEU A 533 23.50 11.53 -10.33
N ALA A 534 23.71 12.75 -9.84
CA ALA A 534 23.13 13.23 -8.59
C ALA A 534 21.59 13.30 -8.65
N LEU A 535 21.00 13.73 -9.78
CA LEU A 535 19.55 13.72 -10.00
C LEU A 535 18.99 12.29 -10.07
N LYS A 536 19.67 11.36 -10.77
CA LYS A 536 19.30 9.93 -10.82
C LYS A 536 19.44 9.24 -9.45
N GLY A 537 20.38 9.69 -8.60
CA GLY A 537 20.51 9.27 -7.21
C GLY A 537 19.40 9.79 -6.27
N GLN A 538 18.54 10.71 -6.73
CA GLN A 538 17.46 11.31 -5.96
C GLN A 538 16.05 10.97 -6.49
N ASP A 539 15.87 9.85 -7.20
CA ASP A 539 14.53 9.37 -7.53
C ASP A 539 13.82 8.84 -6.27
N SER A 540 13.21 9.75 -5.51
CA SER A 540 12.46 9.43 -4.30
C SER A 540 11.34 8.44 -4.60
N ARG A 541 10.73 8.49 -5.79
CA ARG A 541 9.67 7.58 -6.19
C ARG A 541 10.18 6.15 -6.35
N TRP A 542 11.40 5.94 -6.86
CA TRP A 542 11.97 4.59 -6.85
C TRP A 542 12.21 4.08 -5.43
N VAL A 543 12.60 4.95 -4.49
CA VAL A 543 12.76 4.57 -3.07
C VAL A 543 11.40 4.28 -2.42
N GLU A 544 10.38 5.10 -2.67
CA GLU A 544 9.00 4.95 -2.21
C GLU A 544 8.35 3.67 -2.79
N GLU A 545 8.43 3.45 -4.11
CA GLU A 545 7.98 2.24 -4.80
C GLU A 545 8.71 1.00 -4.27
N LYS A 546 10.02 1.06 -4.04
CA LYS A 546 10.79 -0.05 -3.46
C LYS A 546 10.36 -0.35 -2.03
N GLN A 547 10.06 0.66 -1.22
CA GLN A 547 9.50 0.46 0.13
C GLN A 547 8.09 -0.13 0.09
N LEU A 548 7.24 0.31 -0.84
CA LEU A 548 5.89 -0.24 -1.05
C LEU A 548 5.96 -1.69 -1.54
N PHE A 549 6.88 -2.00 -2.47
CA PHE A 549 7.13 -3.37 -2.94
C PHE A 549 7.62 -4.26 -1.79
N LEU A 550 8.54 -3.78 -0.94
CA LEU A 550 9.00 -4.52 0.24
C LEU A 550 7.86 -4.79 1.24
N ARG A 551 6.99 -3.80 1.52
CA ARG A 551 5.78 -4.01 2.34
C ARG A 551 4.83 -5.04 1.71
N ARG A 552 4.53 -4.90 0.41
CA ARG A 552 3.63 -5.80 -0.30
C ARG A 552 4.19 -7.23 -0.39
N ASN A 553 5.51 -7.38 -0.46
CA ASN A 553 6.18 -8.68 -0.41
C ASN A 553 6.14 -9.29 1.01
N GLN A 554 6.33 -8.47 2.05
CA GLN A 554 6.14 -8.89 3.45
C GLN A 554 4.70 -9.37 3.72
N GLU A 555 3.69 -8.60 3.28
CA GLU A 555 2.27 -9.00 3.33
C GLU A 555 1.95 -10.29 2.53
N LEU A 556 2.78 -10.64 1.53
CA LEU A 556 2.64 -11.88 0.76
C LEU A 556 3.31 -13.05 1.48
N LEU A 557 4.47 -12.86 2.09
CA LEU A 557 5.14 -13.85 2.93
C LEU A 557 4.26 -14.22 4.14
N GLU A 558 3.71 -13.24 4.85
CA GLU A 558 2.79 -13.46 5.98
C GLU A 558 1.51 -14.20 5.55
N LYS A 559 1.03 -13.98 4.32
CA LYS A 559 -0.11 -14.72 3.75
C LYS A 559 0.26 -16.14 3.33
N VAL A 560 1.47 -16.37 2.82
CA VAL A 560 1.98 -17.72 2.52
C VAL A 560 2.14 -18.50 3.82
N GLU A 561 2.85 -17.96 4.82
CA GLU A 561 3.03 -18.58 6.13
C GLU A 561 1.68 -18.91 6.80
N LYS A 562 0.70 -17.98 6.76
CA LYS A 562 -0.66 -18.25 7.25
C LYS A 562 -1.35 -19.39 6.49
N SER A 563 -1.22 -19.41 5.16
CA SER A 563 -1.82 -20.46 4.30
C SER A 563 -1.15 -21.82 4.50
N GLU A 564 0.17 -21.86 4.75
CA GLU A 564 0.92 -23.06 5.06
C GLU A 564 0.54 -23.62 6.44
N ASN A 565 0.38 -22.76 7.44
CA ASN A 565 -0.15 -23.13 8.76
C ASN A 565 -1.61 -23.61 8.70
N GLU A 566 -2.45 -23.05 7.83
CA GLU A 566 -3.83 -23.50 7.61
C GLU A 566 -3.87 -24.84 6.86
N ASN A 567 -3.03 -25.02 5.83
CA ASN A 567 -2.85 -26.29 5.13
C ASN A 567 -2.32 -27.40 6.06
N GLY A 568 -1.38 -27.11 6.96
CA GLY A 568 -0.87 -28.07 7.95
C GLY A 568 -1.96 -28.55 8.93
N LYS A 569 -2.86 -27.65 9.36
CA LYS A 569 -4.03 -28.02 10.16
C LYS A 569 -5.01 -28.89 9.39
N LEU A 570 -5.35 -28.50 8.16
CA LEU A 570 -6.24 -29.29 7.29
C LEU A 570 -5.65 -30.66 6.94
N GLN A 571 -4.33 -30.80 6.87
CA GLN A 571 -3.65 -32.10 6.72
C GLN A 571 -3.76 -32.97 7.98
N GLN A 572 -3.67 -32.38 9.17
CA GLN A 572 -3.91 -33.10 10.43
C GLN A 572 -5.38 -33.52 10.56
N GLU A 573 -6.33 -32.60 10.34
CA GLU A 573 -7.78 -32.89 10.35
C GLU A 573 -8.15 -33.98 9.33
N LEU A 574 -7.53 -33.96 8.15
CA LEU A 574 -7.68 -35.01 7.13
C LEU A 574 -7.07 -36.35 7.56
N GLN A 575 -6.01 -36.36 8.37
CA GLN A 575 -5.45 -37.60 8.91
C GLN A 575 -6.29 -38.14 10.05
N ASP A 576 -6.69 -37.30 11.02
CA ASP A 576 -7.61 -37.64 12.10
C ASP A 576 -8.92 -38.24 11.55
N SER A 577 -9.44 -37.68 10.45
CA SER A 577 -10.62 -38.20 9.75
C SER A 577 -10.39 -39.54 9.04
N LYS A 578 -9.17 -39.87 8.59
CA LYS A 578 -8.85 -41.21 8.06
C LYS A 578 -8.74 -42.21 9.20
N ASP A 579 -8.02 -41.88 10.26
CA ASP A 579 -7.83 -42.73 11.44
C ASP A 579 -9.20 -43.06 12.07
N GLN A 580 -10.12 -42.08 12.09
CA GLN A 580 -11.53 -42.29 12.46
C GLN A 580 -12.27 -43.20 11.46
N SER A 581 -12.05 -43.04 10.15
CA SER A 581 -12.67 -43.90 9.12
C SER A 581 -12.19 -45.35 9.23
N GLU A 582 -10.88 -45.57 9.43
CA GLU A 582 -10.32 -46.91 9.66
C GLU A 582 -10.88 -47.54 10.95
N LEU A 583 -10.98 -46.77 12.04
CA LEU A 583 -11.63 -47.22 13.28
C LEU A 583 -13.11 -47.60 13.07
N LEU A 584 -13.83 -46.85 12.22
CA LEU A 584 -15.21 -47.18 11.84
C LEU A 584 -15.28 -48.42 10.95
N GLU A 585 -14.37 -48.61 10.00
CA GLU A 585 -14.28 -49.86 9.22
C GLU A 585 -14.02 -51.07 10.12
N PHE A 586 -13.05 -50.98 11.05
CA PHE A 586 -12.82 -52.03 12.05
C PHE A 586 -14.06 -52.31 12.89
N ARG A 587 -14.81 -51.27 13.30
CA ARG A 587 -16.04 -51.43 14.08
C ARG A 587 -17.18 -52.04 13.26
N ILE A 588 -17.31 -51.71 11.98
CA ILE A 588 -18.28 -52.34 11.06
C ILE A 588 -17.94 -53.84 10.92
N LEU A 589 -16.68 -54.19 10.67
CA LEU A 589 -16.24 -55.60 10.59
C LEU A 589 -16.48 -56.36 11.91
N GLU A 590 -16.28 -55.72 13.06
CA GLU A 590 -16.57 -56.30 14.39
C GLU A 590 -18.08 -56.47 14.67
N LEU A 591 -18.93 -55.70 13.98
CA LEU A 591 -20.39 -55.82 14.03
C LEU A 591 -20.90 -56.87 13.04
N GLU A 592 -20.42 -56.90 11.80
CA GLU A 592 -20.70 -57.96 10.82
C GLU A 592 -20.33 -59.35 11.37
N GLU A 593 -19.17 -59.46 12.03
CA GLU A 593 -18.72 -60.73 12.60
C GLU A 593 -19.53 -61.13 13.84
N ARG A 594 -20.14 -60.17 14.55
CA ARG A 594 -21.18 -60.49 15.56
C ARG A 594 -22.50 -60.89 14.92
N GLU A 595 -22.89 -60.28 13.81
CA GLU A 595 -24.11 -60.64 13.07
C GLU A 595 -24.00 -62.06 12.52
N ARG A 596 -22.90 -62.43 11.85
CA ARG A 596 -22.61 -63.80 11.38
C ARG A 596 -22.58 -64.84 12.50
N ARG A 597 -22.23 -64.44 13.72
CA ARG A 597 -22.21 -65.30 14.92
C ARG A 597 -23.51 -65.25 15.72
N SER A 598 -24.45 -64.39 15.37
CA SER A 598 -25.76 -64.31 16.02
C SER A 598 -26.69 -65.41 15.48
N PRO A 599 -27.58 -65.99 16.30
CA PRO A 599 -28.66 -66.84 15.79
C PRO A 599 -29.54 -66.02 14.84
N PRO A 600 -29.98 -66.58 13.69
CA PRO A 600 -30.70 -65.81 12.68
C PRO A 600 -32.02 -65.26 13.23
N PHE A 601 -32.09 -63.94 13.39
CA PHE A 601 -33.32 -63.24 13.72
C PHE A 601 -34.29 -63.32 12.53
N ASN A 602 -35.39 -64.06 12.70
CA ASN A 602 -36.46 -64.17 11.72
C ASN A 602 -37.32 -62.89 11.65
N LEU A 603 -36.71 -61.77 11.27
CA LEU A 603 -37.42 -60.59 10.82
C LEU A 603 -37.92 -60.84 9.40
N GLN A 604 -39.21 -61.14 9.27
CA GLN A 604 -39.89 -61.16 7.98
C GLN A 604 -40.01 -59.74 7.43
N ILE A 605 -38.98 -59.28 6.71
CA ILE A 605 -39.05 -58.06 5.90
C ILE A 605 -40.12 -58.30 4.83
N HIS A 606 -41.30 -57.71 5.01
CA HIS A 606 -42.34 -57.75 4.00
C HIS A 606 -41.85 -57.10 2.70
N PRO A 607 -42.10 -57.69 1.52
CA PRO A 607 -41.82 -57.03 0.26
C PRO A 607 -42.60 -55.70 0.18
N PHE A 608 -41.90 -54.60 -0.07
CA PHE A 608 -42.53 -53.30 -0.25
C PHE A 608 -43.50 -53.35 -1.45
N SER A 609 -44.74 -52.93 -1.23
CA SER A 609 -45.87 -53.14 -2.15
C SER A 609 -45.78 -52.42 -3.50
N GLU A 610 -44.83 -51.49 -3.66
CA GLU A 610 -44.65 -50.68 -4.88
C GLU A 610 -43.22 -50.70 -5.43
N GLY A 611 -42.48 -51.81 -5.28
CA GLY A 611 -41.34 -52.15 -6.14
C GLY A 611 -40.08 -51.27 -6.09
N VAL A 612 -40.08 -50.17 -5.34
CA VAL A 612 -38.96 -49.23 -5.21
C VAL A 612 -38.30 -49.40 -3.84
N SER A 613 -36.99 -49.70 -3.83
CA SER A 613 -36.23 -49.82 -2.57
C SER A 613 -36.09 -48.46 -1.86
N ALA A 614 -36.02 -48.45 -0.53
CA ALA A 614 -35.67 -47.24 0.23
C ALA A 614 -34.33 -46.62 -0.24
N LEU A 615 -33.38 -47.47 -0.67
CA LEU A 615 -32.11 -47.04 -1.27
C LEU A 615 -32.33 -46.29 -2.61
N GLN A 616 -33.32 -46.72 -3.38
CA GLN A 616 -33.66 -46.16 -4.69
C GLN A 616 -34.41 -44.83 -4.54
N ILE A 617 -35.29 -44.69 -3.54
CA ILE A 617 -35.88 -43.40 -3.13
C ILE A 617 -34.77 -42.42 -2.71
N TYR A 618 -33.76 -42.91 -1.96
CA TYR A 618 -32.62 -42.10 -1.55
C TYR A 618 -31.76 -41.64 -2.76
N CYS A 619 -31.44 -42.53 -3.70
CA CYS A 619 -30.73 -42.16 -4.94
C CYS A 619 -31.51 -41.17 -5.85
N ILE A 620 -32.85 -41.23 -5.84
CA ILE A 620 -33.71 -40.25 -6.52
C ILE A 620 -33.62 -38.89 -5.82
N LYS A 621 -33.63 -38.85 -4.48
CA LYS A 621 -33.42 -37.61 -3.70
C LYS A 621 -32.03 -36.99 -3.88
N GLU A 622 -30.98 -37.78 -4.10
CA GLU A 622 -29.64 -37.28 -4.47
C GLU A 622 -29.55 -36.77 -5.92
N GLY A 623 -30.64 -36.73 -6.68
CA GLY A 623 -30.67 -36.11 -8.02
C GLY A 623 -29.93 -36.91 -9.11
N ARG A 624 -29.64 -38.21 -8.89
CA ARG A 624 -28.97 -39.06 -9.89
C ARG A 624 -29.91 -39.58 -10.98
N VAL A 625 -30.65 -38.67 -11.62
CA VAL A 625 -31.59 -38.98 -12.72
C VAL A 625 -31.22 -38.17 -13.97
N TYR A 626 -31.00 -38.87 -15.09
CA TYR A 626 -30.35 -38.32 -16.29
C TYR A 626 -31.35 -37.61 -17.23
N THR A 627 -31.84 -36.42 -16.86
CA THR A 627 -32.76 -35.62 -17.69
C THR A 627 -32.03 -34.82 -18.77
N ARG A 628 -32.32 -35.12 -20.06
CA ARG A 628 -31.64 -34.54 -21.23
C ARG A 628 -32.19 -33.17 -21.67
N PRO A 629 -31.36 -32.11 -21.77
CA PRO A 629 -31.67 -30.92 -22.56
C PRO A 629 -31.30 -31.15 -24.04
N HIS A 630 -32.09 -31.99 -24.74
CA HIS A 630 -31.75 -32.48 -26.09
C HIS A 630 -31.51 -31.38 -27.14
N GLN A 631 -32.14 -30.21 -27.00
CA GLN A 631 -31.99 -29.09 -27.93
C GLN A 631 -30.65 -28.33 -27.74
N ALA A 632 -30.20 -28.14 -26.50
CA ALA A 632 -28.91 -27.51 -26.21
C ALA A 632 -27.73 -28.35 -26.72
N TRP A 633 -27.84 -29.69 -26.62
CA TRP A 633 -26.80 -30.62 -27.08
C TRP A 633 -26.52 -30.52 -28.59
N ILE A 634 -27.53 -30.20 -29.40
CA ILE A 634 -27.36 -30.03 -30.85
C ILE A 634 -26.55 -28.76 -31.18
N VAL A 635 -26.77 -27.67 -30.44
CA VAL A 635 -25.99 -26.43 -30.60
C VAL A 635 -24.55 -26.63 -30.11
N PHE A 636 -24.38 -27.32 -28.98
CA PHE A 636 -23.08 -27.59 -28.37
C PHE A 636 -22.10 -28.34 -29.32
N ASN A 637 -22.60 -29.34 -30.06
CA ASN A 637 -21.78 -30.11 -31.01
C ASN A 637 -21.32 -29.30 -32.25
N ASN A 638 -21.91 -28.13 -32.53
CA ASN A 638 -21.49 -27.28 -33.65
C ASN A 638 -20.38 -26.28 -33.28
N LEU A 639 -19.93 -26.28 -32.03
CA LEU A 639 -18.86 -25.41 -31.51
C LEU A 639 -17.51 -26.13 -31.51
N ARG A 640 -16.41 -25.38 -31.58
CA ARG A 640 -15.04 -25.91 -31.49
C ARG A 640 -14.77 -26.43 -30.08
N ASN A 641 -13.85 -27.39 -29.93
CA ASN A 641 -13.55 -28.02 -28.63
C ASN A 641 -13.19 -27.00 -27.53
N GLU A 642 -12.51 -25.91 -27.86
CA GLU A 642 -12.17 -24.82 -26.93
C GLU A 642 -13.42 -24.07 -26.43
N GLU A 643 -14.38 -23.82 -27.33
CA GLU A 643 -15.65 -23.15 -27.04
C GLU A 643 -16.56 -24.09 -26.21
N GLN A 644 -16.58 -25.38 -26.53
CA GLN A 644 -17.24 -26.42 -25.75
C GLN A 644 -16.70 -26.49 -24.31
N VAL A 645 -15.37 -26.51 -24.14
CA VAL A 645 -14.71 -26.51 -22.81
C VAL A 645 -15.01 -25.22 -22.04
N ALA A 646 -14.94 -24.05 -22.70
CA ALA A 646 -15.26 -22.77 -22.08
C ALA A 646 -16.73 -22.72 -21.60
N ILE A 647 -17.67 -23.25 -22.37
CA ILE A 647 -19.09 -23.34 -21.99
C ILE A 647 -19.30 -24.34 -20.84
N ILE A 648 -18.64 -25.50 -20.83
CA ILE A 648 -18.71 -26.43 -19.69
C ILE A 648 -18.17 -25.77 -18.42
N GLN A 649 -17.02 -25.08 -18.51
CA GLN A 649 -16.42 -24.38 -17.38
C GLN A 649 -17.34 -23.25 -16.87
N ALA A 650 -17.84 -22.40 -17.77
CA ALA A 650 -18.78 -21.33 -17.42
C ALA A 650 -20.08 -21.89 -16.81
N SER A 651 -20.67 -22.93 -17.39
CA SER A 651 -21.87 -23.60 -16.86
C SER A 651 -21.62 -24.22 -15.49
N THR A 652 -20.42 -24.75 -15.24
CA THR A 652 -20.03 -25.31 -13.93
C THR A 652 -19.87 -24.21 -12.89
N VAL A 653 -19.19 -23.11 -13.24
CA VAL A 653 -19.04 -21.94 -12.35
C VAL A 653 -20.40 -21.30 -12.04
N LEU A 654 -21.28 -21.17 -13.03
CA LEU A 654 -22.65 -20.65 -12.83
C LEU A 654 -23.49 -21.59 -11.95
N SER A 655 -23.45 -22.91 -12.17
CA SER A 655 -24.18 -23.88 -11.34
C SER A 655 -23.64 -23.95 -9.91
N LEU A 656 -22.36 -23.64 -9.70
CA LEU A 656 -21.78 -23.48 -8.37
C LEU A 656 -22.23 -22.16 -7.73
N ALA A 657 -22.17 -21.04 -8.46
CA ALA A 657 -22.64 -19.74 -7.98
C ALA A 657 -24.13 -19.77 -7.60
N GLU A 658 -24.97 -20.42 -8.40
CA GLU A 658 -26.40 -20.63 -8.10
C GLU A 658 -26.61 -21.39 -6.79
N LYS A 659 -25.85 -22.48 -6.55
CA LYS A 659 -25.90 -23.21 -5.27
C LYS A 659 -25.40 -22.38 -4.09
N TRP A 660 -24.37 -21.56 -4.27
CA TRP A 660 -23.89 -20.64 -3.24
C TRP A 660 -24.91 -19.54 -2.94
N ILE A 661 -25.61 -19.01 -3.95
CA ILE A 661 -26.71 -18.05 -3.79
C ILE A 661 -27.87 -18.71 -3.02
N GLN A 662 -28.33 -19.89 -3.43
CA GLN A 662 -29.38 -20.64 -2.73
C GLN A 662 -29.01 -20.96 -1.27
N GLN A 663 -27.73 -21.24 -1.00
CA GLN A 663 -27.24 -21.42 0.37
C GLN A 663 -27.27 -20.12 1.18
N ILE A 664 -26.91 -18.98 0.58
CA ILE A 664 -26.98 -17.65 1.21
C ILE A 664 -28.44 -17.26 1.47
N GLU A 665 -29.33 -17.40 0.49
CA GLU A 665 -30.77 -17.13 0.64
C GLU A 665 -31.40 -18.01 1.74
N GLY A 666 -31.00 -19.28 1.81
CA GLY A 666 -31.43 -20.20 2.87
C GLY A 666 -30.91 -19.82 4.26
N THR A 667 -29.67 -19.34 4.40
CA THR A 667 -29.17 -18.84 5.69
C THR A 667 -29.75 -17.47 6.04
N GLU A 668 -30.04 -16.61 5.07
CA GLU A 668 -30.71 -15.33 5.28
C GLU A 668 -32.14 -15.53 5.78
N ALA A 669 -32.92 -16.41 5.15
CA ALA A 669 -34.26 -16.77 5.62
C ALA A 669 -34.26 -17.35 7.04
N ALA A 670 -33.27 -18.18 7.38
CA ALA A 670 -33.11 -18.73 8.73
C ALA A 670 -32.68 -17.66 9.77
N LEU A 671 -31.97 -16.61 9.35
CA LEU A 671 -31.63 -15.47 10.20
C LEU A 671 -32.82 -14.52 10.39
N HIS A 672 -33.60 -14.24 9.34
CA HIS A 672 -34.84 -13.46 9.43
C HIS A 672 -35.87 -14.15 10.34
N GLN A 673 -36.02 -15.47 10.26
CA GLN A 673 -36.89 -16.21 11.20
C GLN A 673 -36.40 -16.03 12.65
N LYS A 674 -35.10 -16.22 12.91
CA LYS A 674 -34.53 -15.99 14.26
C LYS A 674 -34.68 -14.56 14.76
N MET A 675 -34.65 -13.57 13.87
CA MET A 675 -34.91 -12.17 14.24
C MET A 675 -36.36 -12.01 14.72
N ILE A 676 -37.33 -12.56 13.98
CA ILE A 676 -38.75 -12.56 14.37
C ILE A 676 -38.97 -13.32 15.68
N ASP A 677 -38.33 -14.49 15.86
CA ASP A 677 -38.40 -15.27 17.09
C ASP A 677 -37.89 -14.46 18.30
N LEU A 678 -36.77 -13.73 18.14
CA LEU A 678 -36.20 -12.87 19.18
C LEU A 678 -37.04 -11.61 19.45
N GLU A 679 -37.70 -11.05 18.45
CA GLU A 679 -38.67 -9.94 18.63
C GLU A 679 -39.89 -10.39 19.44
N LEU A 680 -40.39 -11.61 19.20
CA LEU A 680 -41.47 -12.22 19.97
C LEU A 680 -41.03 -12.57 21.41
N GLU A 681 -39.83 -13.11 21.61
CA GLU A 681 -39.27 -13.31 22.95
C GLU A 681 -39.11 -11.98 23.71
N MET A 682 -38.61 -10.93 23.05
CA MET A 682 -38.49 -9.60 23.64
C MET A 682 -39.86 -9.04 24.05
N GLU A 683 -40.89 -9.15 23.21
CA GLU A 683 -42.25 -8.70 23.56
C GLU A 683 -42.80 -9.46 24.78
N MET A 684 -42.51 -10.76 24.89
CA MET A 684 -42.87 -11.58 26.04
C MET A 684 -42.09 -11.20 27.31
N PHE A 685 -40.80 -10.90 27.22
CA PHE A 685 -40.03 -10.36 28.34
C PHE A 685 -40.52 -8.97 28.78
N CYS A 686 -40.94 -8.10 27.85
CA CYS A 686 -41.57 -6.82 28.18
C CYS A 686 -42.89 -7.01 28.94
N LYS A 687 -43.74 -7.97 28.54
CA LYS A 687 -44.98 -8.32 29.27
C LYS A 687 -44.68 -8.86 30.67
N GLN A 688 -43.73 -9.80 30.80
CA GLN A 688 -43.29 -10.32 32.10
C GLN A 688 -42.73 -9.24 33.02
N LYS A 689 -41.95 -8.29 32.47
CA LYS A 689 -41.45 -7.12 33.22
C LYS A 689 -42.61 -6.27 33.76
N GLY A 690 -43.62 -5.98 32.93
CA GLY A 690 -44.80 -5.23 33.34
C GLY A 690 -45.51 -5.86 34.55
N TYR A 691 -45.81 -7.16 34.50
CA TYR A 691 -46.43 -7.88 35.62
C TYR A 691 -45.56 -7.87 36.91
N LEU A 692 -44.23 -7.86 36.77
CA LEU A 692 -43.31 -7.75 37.92
C LEU A 692 -43.26 -6.32 38.50
N GLU A 693 -43.44 -5.29 37.68
CA GLU A 693 -43.58 -3.91 38.13
C GLU A 693 -44.93 -3.68 38.84
N GLU A 694 -46.02 -4.23 38.30
CA GLU A 694 -47.36 -4.21 38.92
C GLU A 694 -47.38 -4.92 40.30
N GLU A 695 -46.85 -6.14 40.39
CA GLU A 695 -46.77 -6.89 41.65
C GLU A 695 -45.81 -6.22 42.66
N LEU A 696 -44.77 -5.51 42.19
CA LEU A 696 -43.89 -4.73 43.06
C LEU A 696 -44.62 -3.51 43.65
N ASP A 697 -45.41 -2.80 42.85
CA ASP A 697 -46.20 -1.65 43.30
C ASP A 697 -47.35 -2.06 44.23
N TYR A 698 -48.00 -3.19 43.97
CA TYR A 698 -48.96 -3.80 44.92
C TYR A 698 -48.30 -4.10 46.28
N ARG A 699 -47.07 -4.64 46.29
CA ARG A 699 -46.33 -4.91 47.53
C ARG A 699 -45.88 -3.65 48.26
N LYS A 700 -45.53 -2.57 47.55
CA LYS A 700 -45.31 -1.24 48.16
C LYS A 700 -46.58 -0.76 48.85
N GLN A 701 -47.71 -0.76 48.13
CA GLN A 701 -48.99 -0.30 48.66
C GLN A 701 -49.44 -1.10 49.89
N ALA A 702 -49.25 -2.42 49.89
CA ALA A 702 -49.53 -3.27 51.05
C ALA A 702 -48.60 -2.99 52.24
N LEU A 703 -47.33 -2.66 52.00
CA LEU A 703 -46.38 -2.27 53.03
C LEU A 703 -46.70 -0.87 53.60
N ASP A 704 -47.08 0.09 52.76
CA ASP A 704 -47.51 1.43 53.18
C ASP A 704 -48.78 1.37 54.04
N GLN A 705 -49.76 0.53 53.65
CA GLN A 705 -50.94 0.24 54.47
C GLN A 705 -50.58 -0.40 55.81
N ALA A 706 -49.58 -1.30 55.84
CA ALA A 706 -49.09 -1.89 57.09
C ALA A 706 -48.41 -0.85 57.99
N TYR A 707 -47.63 0.09 57.43
CA TYR A 707 -47.03 1.20 58.19
C TYR A 707 -48.09 2.12 58.78
N VAL A 708 -49.07 2.59 57.99
CA VAL A 708 -50.20 3.39 58.50
C VAL A 708 -50.94 2.63 59.61
N ARG A 709 -51.14 1.32 59.46
CA ARG A 709 -51.80 0.51 60.49
C ARG A 709 -50.96 0.33 61.75
N ILE A 710 -49.63 0.37 61.66
CA ILE A 710 -48.73 0.41 62.82
C ILE A 710 -48.83 1.78 63.51
N GLU A 711 -48.78 2.90 62.78
CA GLU A 711 -48.94 4.24 63.33
C GLU A 711 -50.30 4.43 64.02
N GLU A 712 -51.39 3.92 63.44
CA GLU A 712 -52.71 3.87 64.08
C GLU A 712 -52.69 3.06 65.39
N LEU A 713 -52.02 1.90 65.40
CA LEU A 713 -51.91 1.05 66.59
C LEU A 713 -51.08 1.73 67.68
N GLU A 714 -49.94 2.33 67.35
CA GLU A 714 -49.11 3.12 68.26
C GLU A 714 -49.87 4.33 68.80
N ALA A 715 -50.60 5.06 67.96
CA ALA A 715 -51.48 6.14 68.40
C ALA A 715 -52.58 5.66 69.36
N THR A 716 -53.21 4.50 69.10
CA THR A 716 -54.18 3.94 70.07
C THR A 716 -53.53 3.49 71.38
N LEU A 717 -52.29 2.98 71.35
CA LEU A 717 -51.50 2.65 72.54
C LEU A 717 -51.15 3.90 73.35
N TYR A 718 -50.65 4.96 72.71
CA TYR A 718 -50.38 6.25 73.36
C TYR A 718 -51.64 6.85 74.00
N ASN A 719 -52.78 6.80 73.30
CA ASN A 719 -54.06 7.27 73.85
C ASN A 719 -54.53 6.43 75.04
N ALA A 720 -54.37 5.10 75.02
CA ALA A 720 -54.68 4.24 76.15
C ALA A 720 -53.77 4.53 77.37
N LEU A 721 -52.46 4.69 77.13
CA LEU A 721 -51.48 5.05 78.16
C LEU A 721 -51.72 6.45 78.76
N GLN A 722 -52.35 7.38 78.03
CA GLN A 722 -52.76 8.69 78.58
C GLN A 722 -54.04 8.65 79.43
N GLN A 723 -54.93 7.68 79.18
CA GLN A 723 -56.15 7.52 79.99
C GLN A 723 -55.86 6.87 81.35
N ASP A 724 -54.84 6.02 81.41
CA ASP A 724 -54.45 5.31 82.63
C ASP A 724 -53.52 6.14 83.53
N LYS A 725 -54.11 6.95 84.43
CA LYS A 725 -53.40 7.92 85.28
C LYS A 725 -52.50 7.32 86.38
N VAL A 726 -52.30 6.00 86.42
CA VAL A 726 -51.52 5.30 87.46
C VAL A 726 -50.41 4.41 86.87
N ILE A 727 -49.73 4.87 85.82
CA ILE A 727 -48.43 4.30 85.41
C ILE A 727 -47.30 5.13 86.01
N LYS A 728 -46.86 4.76 87.23
CA LYS A 728 -45.59 5.24 87.80
C LYS A 728 -44.42 4.66 86.99
N TYR A 729 -43.73 5.49 86.22
CA TYR A 729 -42.49 5.08 85.56
C TYR A 729 -41.41 4.71 86.60
N GLY A 730 -40.99 3.44 86.63
CA GLY A 730 -39.83 2.95 87.37
C GLY A 730 -40.10 1.87 88.42
N GLU A 731 -41.34 1.69 88.89
CA GLU A 731 -41.70 0.55 89.74
C GLU A 731 -42.07 -0.67 88.85
N PRO A 732 -41.59 -1.89 89.16
CA PRO A 732 -41.97 -3.07 88.39
C PRO A 732 -43.44 -3.42 88.64
N LEU A 733 -44.21 -3.63 87.57
CA LEU A 733 -45.60 -4.11 87.59
C LEU A 733 -45.80 -5.23 88.62
N ASP A 734 -46.86 -5.18 89.42
CA ASP A 734 -47.20 -6.29 90.33
C ASP A 734 -47.56 -7.56 89.52
N GLU A 735 -47.36 -8.77 90.05
CA GLU A 735 -47.57 -10.00 89.27
C GLU A 735 -49.01 -10.16 88.77
N LEU A 736 -50.01 -9.65 89.51
CA LEU A 736 -51.39 -9.61 89.03
C LEU A 736 -51.51 -8.75 87.76
N GLN A 737 -50.92 -7.54 87.76
CA GLN A 737 -50.89 -6.65 86.60
C GLN A 737 -50.06 -7.24 85.45
N LYS A 738 -48.97 -7.97 85.76
CA LYS A 738 -48.21 -8.72 84.76
C LYS A 738 -49.06 -9.83 84.14
N ASP A 739 -49.86 -10.57 84.92
CA ASP A 739 -50.74 -11.64 84.40
C ASP A 739 -51.93 -11.11 83.61
N GLU A 740 -52.52 -9.98 84.01
CA GLU A 740 -53.55 -9.29 83.24
C GLU A 740 -52.97 -8.77 81.92
N LEU A 741 -51.78 -8.16 81.93
CA LEU A 741 -51.09 -7.70 80.72
C LEU A 741 -50.65 -8.87 79.82
N ARG A 742 -50.09 -9.95 80.39
CA ARG A 742 -49.78 -11.21 79.69
C ARG A 742 -51.05 -11.74 79.00
N THR A 743 -52.16 -11.80 79.73
CA THR A 743 -53.47 -12.26 79.20
C THR A 743 -54.04 -11.34 78.13
N ALA A 744 -53.90 -10.02 78.26
CA ALA A 744 -54.34 -9.05 77.27
C ALA A 744 -53.52 -9.15 75.97
N VAL A 745 -52.19 -9.27 76.08
CA VAL A 745 -51.27 -9.51 74.96
C VAL A 745 -51.57 -10.86 74.29
N GLU A 746 -51.87 -11.92 75.06
CA GLU A 746 -52.24 -13.22 74.48
C GLU A 746 -53.59 -13.17 73.75
N LYS A 747 -54.57 -12.40 74.25
CA LYS A 747 -55.84 -12.13 73.55
C LYS A 747 -55.60 -11.35 72.26
N LEU A 748 -54.79 -10.29 72.29
CA LEU A 748 -54.43 -9.49 71.11
C LEU A 748 -53.70 -10.33 70.06
N ARG A 749 -52.68 -11.11 70.46
CA ARG A 749 -51.98 -12.07 69.59
C ARG A 749 -52.93 -13.07 68.94
N ARG A 750 -53.85 -13.67 69.72
CA ARG A 750 -54.86 -14.60 69.18
C ARG A 750 -55.84 -13.90 68.22
N GLN A 751 -56.15 -12.62 68.43
CA GLN A 751 -56.99 -11.84 67.53
C GLN A 751 -56.25 -11.47 66.23
N MET A 752 -54.99 -11.05 66.30
CA MET A 752 -54.17 -10.77 65.13
C MET A 752 -53.91 -12.05 64.30
N LEU A 753 -53.62 -13.17 64.96
CA LEU A 753 -53.40 -14.45 64.27
C LEU A 753 -54.67 -14.99 63.59
N ARG A 754 -55.86 -14.67 64.12
CA ARG A 754 -57.14 -14.93 63.44
C ARG A 754 -57.31 -14.04 62.21
N LYS A 755 -57.15 -12.72 62.36
CA LYS A 755 -57.22 -11.78 61.23
C LYS A 755 -56.22 -12.06 60.12
N SER A 756 -54.99 -12.47 60.47
CA SER A 756 -53.98 -12.93 59.51
C SER A 756 -54.53 -14.10 58.69
N ARG A 757 -55.04 -15.15 59.36
CA ARG A 757 -55.60 -16.33 58.68
C ARG A 757 -56.87 -16.03 57.88
N GLU A 758 -57.70 -15.10 58.35
CA GLU A 758 -58.87 -14.62 57.63
C GLU A 758 -58.45 -13.95 56.31
N PHE A 759 -57.39 -13.13 56.33
CA PHE A 759 -56.81 -12.50 55.15
C PHE A 759 -56.07 -13.51 54.24
N ASP A 760 -55.30 -14.44 54.81
CA ASP A 760 -54.65 -15.54 54.06
C ASP A 760 -55.69 -16.38 53.30
N CYS A 761 -56.84 -16.66 53.92
CA CYS A 761 -57.97 -17.34 53.29
C CYS A 761 -58.64 -16.51 52.17
N GLN A 762 -58.76 -15.18 52.34
CA GLN A 762 -59.28 -14.29 51.31
C GLN A 762 -58.36 -14.27 50.07
N VAL A 763 -57.06 -14.07 50.27
CA VAL A 763 -56.06 -14.10 49.18
C VAL A 763 -56.01 -15.47 48.49
N LEU A 764 -56.20 -16.57 49.24
CA LEU A 764 -56.34 -17.90 48.65
C LEU A 764 -57.62 -18.05 47.81
N GLN A 765 -58.75 -17.48 48.25
CA GLN A 765 -60.00 -17.51 47.48
C GLN A 765 -59.90 -16.67 46.20
N GLU A 766 -59.41 -15.44 46.27
CA GLU A 766 -59.21 -14.56 45.11
C GLU A 766 -58.31 -15.22 44.06
N ARG A 767 -57.20 -15.84 44.49
CA ARG A 767 -56.31 -16.61 43.61
C ARG A 767 -56.99 -17.85 43.02
N MET A 768 -57.89 -18.50 43.75
CA MET A 768 -58.68 -19.63 43.24
C MET A 768 -59.70 -19.18 42.19
N GLU A 769 -60.32 -18.01 42.36
CA GLU A 769 -61.27 -17.43 41.40
C GLU A 769 -60.55 -16.99 40.10
N LEU A 770 -59.38 -16.34 40.21
CA LEU A 770 -58.51 -16.03 39.07
C LEU A 770 -58.05 -17.32 38.33
N LEU A 771 -57.72 -18.38 39.07
CA LEU A 771 -57.38 -19.68 38.48
C LEU A 771 -58.54 -20.28 37.67
N HIS A 772 -59.78 -20.20 38.17
CA HIS A 772 -60.96 -20.65 37.43
C HIS A 772 -61.21 -19.81 36.16
N GLN A 773 -61.03 -18.50 36.23
CA GLN A 773 -61.12 -17.61 35.05
C GLN A 773 -60.06 -17.98 34.00
N ALA A 774 -58.82 -18.25 34.42
CA ALA A 774 -57.75 -18.71 33.54
C ALA A 774 -58.07 -20.07 32.89
N TYR A 775 -58.57 -21.05 33.65
CA TYR A 775 -58.99 -22.35 33.10
C TYR A 775 -60.14 -22.24 32.09
N GLN A 776 -61.14 -21.39 32.35
CA GLN A 776 -62.20 -21.14 31.37
C GLN A 776 -61.64 -20.47 30.12
N ARG A 777 -60.71 -19.52 30.26
CA ARG A 777 -60.08 -18.86 29.11
C ARG A 777 -59.22 -19.81 28.27
N ILE A 778 -58.57 -20.79 28.89
CA ILE A 778 -57.85 -21.85 28.15
C ILE A 778 -58.84 -22.65 27.31
N ARG A 779 -59.97 -23.10 27.88
CA ARG A 779 -61.02 -23.84 27.15
C ARG A 779 -61.59 -23.03 25.98
N ASP A 780 -61.88 -21.74 26.18
CA ASP A 780 -62.32 -20.81 25.12
C ASP A 780 -61.31 -20.66 23.95
N LEU A 781 -60.03 -21.00 24.17
CA LEU A 781 -58.96 -20.95 23.18
C LEU A 781 -58.74 -22.33 22.53
N GLU A 782 -58.88 -23.42 23.28
CA GLU A 782 -58.91 -24.79 22.76
C GLU A 782 -60.05 -24.95 21.74
N ASP A 783 -61.28 -24.53 22.09
CA ASP A 783 -62.44 -24.56 21.18
C ASP A 783 -62.18 -23.80 19.87
N LYS A 784 -61.53 -22.63 19.95
CA LYS A 784 -61.18 -21.80 18.77
C LYS A 784 -60.08 -22.45 17.93
N THR A 785 -59.10 -23.06 18.58
CA THR A 785 -58.02 -23.80 17.91
C THR A 785 -58.61 -24.99 17.14
N ASP A 786 -59.58 -25.69 17.70
CA ASP A 786 -60.26 -26.81 17.04
C ASP A 786 -61.24 -26.36 15.94
N ILE A 787 -61.77 -25.13 15.99
CA ILE A 787 -62.46 -24.50 14.85
C ILE A 787 -61.46 -24.19 13.73
N GLN A 788 -60.29 -23.62 14.06
CA GLN A 788 -59.25 -23.30 13.08
C GLN A 788 -58.68 -24.55 12.40
N LYS A 789 -58.41 -25.64 13.14
CA LYS A 789 -58.01 -26.94 12.57
C LYS A 789 -59.03 -27.46 11.55
N ARG A 790 -60.33 -27.33 11.84
CA ARG A 790 -61.40 -27.69 10.90
C ARG A 790 -61.39 -26.78 9.66
N GLN A 791 -61.24 -25.48 9.82
CA GLN A 791 -61.15 -24.54 8.69
C GLN A 791 -59.93 -24.79 7.80
N ILE A 792 -58.78 -25.17 8.37
CA ILE A 792 -57.58 -25.58 7.63
C ILE A 792 -57.89 -26.84 6.81
N LYS A 793 -58.45 -27.88 7.44
CA LYS A 793 -58.85 -29.13 6.77
C LYS A 793 -59.87 -28.89 5.63
N ASP A 794 -60.85 -28.01 5.86
CA ASP A 794 -61.83 -27.60 4.85
C ASP A 794 -61.20 -26.82 3.68
N LEU A 795 -60.03 -26.20 3.88
CA LEU A 795 -59.26 -25.51 2.83
C LEU A 795 -58.33 -26.49 2.08
N GLU A 796 -57.72 -27.43 2.78
CA GLU A 796 -56.92 -28.52 2.19
C GLU A 796 -57.79 -29.39 1.27
N GLU A 797 -58.97 -29.81 1.73
CA GLU A 797 -59.92 -30.60 0.92
C GLU A 797 -60.45 -29.83 -0.32
N LYS A 798 -60.54 -28.49 -0.23
CA LYS A 798 -60.88 -27.64 -1.39
C LYS A 798 -59.74 -27.52 -2.40
N HIS A 799 -58.48 -27.56 -1.98
CA HIS A 799 -57.33 -27.58 -2.90
C HIS A 799 -57.08 -28.97 -3.51
N CYS A 800 -57.45 -30.04 -2.80
CA CYS A 800 -57.45 -31.41 -3.32
C CYS A 800 -58.66 -31.73 -4.23
N SER A 801 -59.60 -30.80 -4.40
CA SER A 801 -60.70 -30.91 -5.36
C SER A 801 -60.21 -30.56 -6.77
N PRO A 802 -60.16 -31.49 -7.73
CA PRO A 802 -59.61 -31.20 -9.06
C PRO A 802 -60.47 -30.18 -9.81
N SER A 803 -59.85 -29.09 -10.25
CA SER A 803 -60.46 -28.03 -11.05
C SER A 803 -60.73 -28.50 -12.50
N VAL A 804 -61.81 -29.26 -12.65
CA VAL A 804 -62.28 -29.78 -13.94
C VAL A 804 -62.99 -28.68 -14.75
N ASN A 805 -62.33 -28.21 -15.82
CA ASN A 805 -62.78 -27.22 -16.80
C ASN A 805 -62.87 -25.77 -16.23
N VAL A 806 -62.80 -24.69 -17.02
CA VAL A 806 -63.02 -24.51 -18.48
C VAL A 806 -61.98 -23.52 -19.06
N LEU A 807 -61.50 -23.82 -20.29
CA LEU A 807 -60.74 -22.98 -21.24
C LEU A 807 -59.42 -22.34 -20.74
#